data_AF-A0A0F0I9K2-F1
#
_entry.id   AF-A0A0F0I9K2-F1
#
_cell.length_a   1.000
_cell.length_b   1.000
_cell.length_c   1.000
_cell.angle_alpha   90.00
_cell.angle_beta   90.00
_cell.angle_gamma   90.00
#
_symmetry.space_group_name_H-M   'P 1'
#
loop_
_entity.id
_entity.type
_entity.pdbx_description
1 polymer ?
#
loop_
_entity_poly.entity_id
_entity_poly.type
_entity_poly.pdbx_seq_one_letter_code
_entity_poly.pdbx_strand_id
1 'polypeptide(L)'
;MTTGYRQFEDGLFEKERLIHDVGKTLQRSMDYAYNAVRSDGHWCGEMSSNVTITAEYIFLRQALGLDLKADGAAYCRHILSQQNSDGSWGLAPEYPGDVSTTTEAYLALKMLGMSTDAPAMQRAKAFVLNAGGVAKVRVFTRIFLATFGLFPWKAVPQLPVELILLPSACPINIYKFASWARGTIAPLLIICHHQPVYALPNGIFAENNYIDELWQDPTNKNEPYSPSIWELLSQGDITGLTFSLLDKLLYQLNGLRSIPLLRSYARKQCMKWILERQEPTGDWAGIFPPMHASVYAFVLEGYQLDDPPVRLGIEAIENFAWEDAKGKRVQPCVSPVWDTTLMSIALCDAATPNHQIVDRAIQWIRDRQLLQPRGDWRVYRPRLAPGGFSFEYSNSHYPDIDDSAAIILAQVKHDPRSVNSNSVIAAATWILGMQNPDGGWAAFDVENDKLFLNKIPFSDMDSLCDTSCADITGRILEAFGLMILRAPDKNSSQLFQLLPAIRAACRRGIKYLVSTQEANGAWFGRWGCNYIYGTSHALCGLAYFLQEDQQVSTMVRPALQWLKSQQNDDGGWDNTSIQSPTQVAAMGLLSTFGRARPATIPTDRVVPLRYWDDLHYLRSLCHDFTFRFDDVLDASKLEAALDRLMEIGDWGQLGARLRLNDNGKLEYHIPAEYDKNTRPAFGFTNAEYGISINEHPLGARLPKTGQDQSVLSPSCAEFAPLVRHEDTPRELADWIYSDRPQLHVHVAVFEDATLLTVSYLHTLFDAVARTNFFKAWIAVLEGREEQVPPFVPFDQDPLCDLGKEVARENYTHFGRLVAGLSLVLFGLRYLFELFWFRKEEEHPIRVPGHCVERMRETAQQELAAATPEGAEVPFLSEPDVVSAWWVKTMVTALNPAPSRTVMVMSPFNVWGLFKESFPAGAKGFIGNAFFNSYTVHKAGEVLQDNNLAHLACKNRQALVEHRTKDQVHAMTAIQRQSFMQFPPLVGDSNLLFMTHTNQHKARYFETDFSAAVIAPGVPLSERPHALGRPSYINDIEHCRLYPTRNVCRVIGKDAAGDWWLLFKTRSEAWPSIHRQLATLLGIDEAEARDVPNAVDQVAISSPAKMYSEARGMLLQFRLLWRLLV
;
A
#
# COMPACT_ATOMS: atom_id res chain seq x y z
N MET A 1 18.46 -58.43 24.05
CA MET A 1 19.26 -57.30 24.62
C MET A 1 20.54 -57.03 23.85
N THR A 2 21.18 -58.02 23.20
CA THR A 2 22.44 -57.84 22.44
C THR A 2 22.32 -57.13 21.08
N THR A 3 21.16 -57.13 20.43
CA THR A 3 20.93 -56.40 19.16
C THR A 3 20.69 -54.90 19.35
N GLY A 4 20.06 -54.48 20.45
CA GLY A 4 19.82 -53.06 20.76
C GLY A 4 21.07 -52.33 21.27
N TYR A 5 22.00 -53.04 21.90
CA TYR A 5 23.27 -52.46 22.36
C TYR A 5 24.22 -52.17 21.19
N ARG A 6 24.27 -53.05 20.18
CA ARG A 6 25.04 -52.80 18.94
C ARG A 6 24.47 -51.62 18.14
N GLN A 7 23.15 -51.52 17.97
CA GLN A 7 22.56 -50.34 17.30
C GLN A 7 22.82 -49.02 18.02
N PHE A 8 22.94 -49.05 19.36
CA PHE A 8 23.27 -47.87 20.15
C PHE A 8 24.76 -47.50 20.05
N GLU A 9 25.67 -48.47 20.10
CA GLU A 9 27.10 -48.26 19.88
C GLU A 9 27.39 -47.82 18.43
N ASP A 10 26.80 -48.47 17.43
CA ASP A 10 26.95 -48.11 16.00
C ASP A 10 26.44 -46.68 15.74
N GLY A 11 25.32 -46.27 16.34
CA GLY A 11 24.80 -44.91 16.25
C GLY A 11 25.64 -43.86 16.98
N LEU A 12 26.34 -44.24 18.05
CA LEU A 12 27.32 -43.36 18.72
C LEU A 12 28.60 -43.19 17.86
N PHE A 13 29.12 -44.28 17.30
CA PHE A 13 30.27 -44.23 16.38
C PHE A 13 29.97 -43.42 15.12
N GLU A 14 28.76 -43.54 14.57
CA GLU A 14 28.32 -42.78 13.41
C GLU A 14 28.20 -41.28 13.72
N LYS A 15 27.66 -40.94 14.90
CA LYS A 15 27.59 -39.55 15.38
C LYS A 15 28.98 -38.94 15.61
N GLU A 16 29.90 -39.67 16.22
CA GLU A 16 31.28 -39.21 16.44
C GLU A 16 32.02 -39.01 15.13
N ARG A 17 31.86 -39.92 14.16
CA ARG A 17 32.39 -39.77 12.80
C ARG A 17 31.82 -38.52 12.13
N LEU A 18 30.50 -38.31 12.17
CA LEU A 18 29.87 -37.14 11.56
C LEU A 18 30.40 -35.83 12.16
N ILE A 19 30.53 -35.74 13.49
CA ILE A 19 31.10 -34.57 14.16
C ILE A 19 32.55 -34.33 13.70
N HIS A 20 33.36 -35.39 13.57
CA HIS A 20 34.72 -35.30 13.07
C HIS A 20 34.78 -34.80 11.62
N ASP A 21 33.95 -35.34 10.73
CA ASP A 21 33.90 -34.97 9.31
C ASP A 21 33.41 -33.53 9.11
N VAL A 22 32.42 -33.10 9.91
CA VAL A 22 31.97 -31.70 9.97
C VAL A 22 33.11 -30.79 10.43
N GLY A 23 33.83 -31.15 11.49
CA GLY A 23 34.98 -30.40 11.98
C GLY A 23 36.09 -30.25 10.93
N LYS A 24 36.41 -31.33 10.21
CA LYS A 24 37.40 -31.31 9.13
C LYS A 24 36.95 -30.45 7.95
N THR A 25 35.67 -30.51 7.60
CA THR A 25 35.09 -29.69 6.52
C THR A 25 35.11 -28.21 6.91
N LEU A 26 34.72 -27.87 8.14
CA LEU A 26 34.76 -26.51 8.66
C LEU A 26 36.18 -25.94 8.64
N GLN A 27 37.20 -26.72 9.04
CA GLN A 27 38.60 -26.29 8.96
C GLN A 27 39.03 -25.97 7.53
N ARG A 28 38.69 -26.83 6.56
CA ARG A 28 39.01 -26.60 5.14
C ARG A 28 38.33 -25.34 4.60
N SER A 29 37.09 -25.07 5.00
CA SER A 29 36.37 -23.86 4.62
C SER A 29 37.00 -22.60 5.22
N MET A 30 37.43 -22.65 6.49
CA MET A 30 38.15 -21.55 7.13
C MET A 30 39.50 -21.28 6.46
N ASP A 31 40.28 -22.34 6.16
CA ASP A 31 41.57 -22.19 5.46
C ASP A 31 41.39 -21.55 4.08
N TYR A 32 40.33 -21.91 3.36
CA TYR A 32 39.99 -21.27 2.08
C TYR A 32 39.66 -19.78 2.28
N ALA A 33 38.81 -19.45 3.27
CA ALA A 33 38.47 -18.07 3.58
C ALA A 33 39.72 -17.23 3.92
N TYR A 34 40.65 -17.77 4.72
CA TYR A 34 41.90 -17.08 5.07
C TYR A 34 42.85 -16.90 3.89
N ASN A 35 42.85 -17.81 2.93
CA ASN A 35 43.64 -17.67 1.70
C ASN A 35 43.01 -16.68 0.71
N ALA A 36 41.68 -16.50 0.76
CA ALA A 36 40.94 -15.62 -0.12
C ALA A 36 40.89 -14.15 0.35
N VAL A 37 41.23 -13.86 1.62
CA VAL A 37 41.21 -12.49 2.15
C VAL A 37 42.26 -11.62 1.46
N ARG A 38 41.89 -10.38 1.14
CA ARG A 38 42.80 -9.40 0.55
C ARG A 38 43.75 -8.82 1.60
N SER A 39 44.82 -8.19 1.14
CA SER A 39 45.91 -7.69 2.01
C SER A 39 45.45 -6.65 3.04
N ASP A 40 44.44 -5.86 2.70
CA ASP A 40 43.81 -4.84 3.54
C ASP A 40 42.68 -5.40 4.45
N GLY A 41 42.45 -6.72 4.42
CA GLY A 41 41.58 -7.43 5.37
C GLY A 41 40.15 -7.68 4.92
N HIS A 42 39.78 -7.36 3.67
CA HIS A 42 38.43 -7.58 3.16
C HIS A 42 38.32 -8.76 2.19
N TRP A 43 37.10 -9.24 2.00
CA TRP A 43 36.74 -10.19 0.94
C TRP A 43 35.92 -9.48 -0.12
N CYS A 44 36.05 -9.93 -1.36
CA CYS A 44 35.23 -9.48 -2.47
C CYS A 44 35.27 -10.57 -3.53
N GLY A 45 34.13 -11.23 -3.73
CA GLY A 45 33.90 -12.15 -4.83
C GLY A 45 33.53 -11.41 -6.11
N GLU A 46 33.40 -12.17 -7.19
CA GLU A 46 32.77 -11.68 -8.42
C GLU A 46 31.25 -11.67 -8.25
N MET A 47 30.60 -10.55 -8.54
CA MET A 47 29.16 -10.46 -8.66
C MET A 47 28.72 -10.71 -10.11
N SER A 48 28.32 -11.94 -10.42
CA SER A 48 27.83 -12.31 -11.75
C SER A 48 26.35 -11.95 -11.93
N SER A 49 25.97 -11.58 -13.16
CA SER A 49 24.56 -11.43 -13.58
C SER A 49 24.34 -12.07 -14.96
N ASN A 50 24.04 -11.26 -15.98
CA ASN A 50 23.90 -11.69 -17.37
C ASN A 50 24.82 -10.87 -18.28
N VAL A 51 24.80 -11.20 -19.56
CA VAL A 51 25.69 -10.59 -20.55
C VAL A 51 25.31 -9.15 -20.92
N THR A 52 24.12 -8.64 -20.54
CA THR A 52 23.69 -7.30 -20.97
C THR A 52 24.58 -6.21 -20.40
N ILE A 53 25.04 -6.32 -19.14
CA ILE A 53 25.95 -5.33 -18.55
C ILE A 53 27.21 -5.11 -19.41
N THR A 54 27.80 -6.20 -19.90
CA THR A 54 28.98 -6.12 -20.78
C THR A 54 28.59 -5.66 -22.20
N ALA A 55 27.45 -6.08 -22.73
CA ALA A 55 26.94 -5.62 -24.02
C ALA A 55 26.67 -4.10 -24.04
N GLU A 56 25.98 -3.60 -23.02
CA GLU A 56 25.66 -2.19 -22.80
C GLU A 56 26.94 -1.35 -22.62
N TYR A 57 27.96 -1.90 -21.94
CA TYR A 57 29.27 -1.25 -21.87
C TYR A 57 29.95 -1.14 -23.25
N ILE A 58 29.85 -2.19 -24.08
CA ILE A 58 30.32 -2.14 -25.48
C ILE A 58 29.53 -1.08 -26.27
N PHE A 59 28.23 -0.94 -26.03
CA PHE A 59 27.41 0.10 -26.64
C PHE A 59 27.91 1.49 -26.25
N LEU A 60 28.18 1.73 -24.96
CA LEU A 60 28.75 3.00 -24.48
C LEU A 60 30.08 3.31 -25.18
N ARG A 61 31.01 2.34 -25.21
CA ARG A 61 32.31 2.53 -25.88
C ARG A 61 32.15 2.82 -27.38
N GLN A 62 31.26 2.10 -28.06
CA GLN A 62 30.95 2.33 -29.47
C GLN A 62 30.37 3.73 -29.70
N ALA A 63 29.41 4.16 -28.88
CA ALA A 63 28.75 5.46 -29.01
C ALA A 63 29.71 6.63 -28.78
N LEU A 64 30.64 6.49 -27.83
CA LEU A 64 31.62 7.51 -27.47
C LEU A 64 32.92 7.43 -28.29
N GLY A 65 33.04 6.46 -29.20
CA GLY A 65 34.26 6.28 -30.02
C GLY A 65 35.48 5.83 -29.22
N LEU A 66 35.28 5.16 -28.08
CA LEU A 66 36.34 4.59 -27.25
C LEU A 66 36.88 3.30 -27.89
N ASP A 67 38.15 2.97 -27.63
CA ASP A 67 38.78 1.80 -28.22
C ASP A 67 38.09 0.49 -27.77
N LEU A 68 37.56 -0.27 -28.72
CA LEU A 68 36.99 -1.60 -28.53
C LEU A 68 37.94 -2.72 -28.93
N LYS A 69 39.04 -2.42 -29.64
CA LYS A 69 39.93 -3.44 -30.21
C LYS A 69 40.80 -4.09 -29.17
N ALA A 70 41.29 -3.33 -28.17
CA ALA A 70 42.17 -3.85 -27.12
C ALA A 70 41.57 -5.06 -26.38
N ASP A 71 40.31 -4.95 -25.97
CA ASP A 71 39.62 -5.97 -25.17
C ASP A 71 38.59 -6.80 -25.96
N GLY A 72 38.39 -6.52 -27.25
CA GLY A 72 37.29 -7.08 -28.03
C GLY A 72 37.27 -8.61 -28.08
N ALA A 73 38.44 -9.25 -28.17
CA ALA A 73 38.54 -10.71 -28.12
C ALA A 73 38.16 -11.30 -26.75
N ALA A 74 38.45 -10.57 -25.66
CA ALA A 74 38.12 -10.99 -24.30
C ALA A 74 36.60 -10.84 -24.03
N TYR A 75 35.99 -9.75 -24.51
CA TYR A 75 34.53 -9.57 -24.44
C TYR A 75 33.77 -10.62 -25.25
N CYS A 76 34.19 -10.90 -26.50
CA CYS A 76 33.60 -11.95 -27.32
C CYS A 76 33.64 -13.31 -26.61
N ARG A 77 34.77 -13.64 -25.97
CA ARG A 77 34.93 -14.90 -25.23
C ARG A 77 33.95 -14.99 -24.06
N HIS A 78 33.79 -13.91 -23.29
CA HIS A 78 32.84 -13.89 -22.18
C HIS A 78 31.40 -14.09 -22.67
N ILE A 79 30.95 -13.28 -23.63
CA ILE A 79 29.57 -13.34 -24.14
C ILE A 79 29.30 -14.75 -24.68
N LEU A 80 30.18 -15.31 -25.50
CA LEU A 80 30.01 -16.68 -26.03
C LEU A 80 30.05 -17.76 -24.95
N SER A 81 30.82 -17.57 -23.87
CA SER A 81 30.88 -18.54 -22.76
C SER A 81 29.55 -18.70 -22.01
N GLN A 82 28.64 -17.74 -22.15
CA GLN A 82 27.32 -17.73 -21.52
C GLN A 82 26.18 -18.10 -22.49
N GLN A 83 26.50 -18.44 -23.75
CA GLN A 83 25.48 -18.79 -24.74
C GLN A 83 24.87 -20.15 -24.42
N ASN A 84 23.54 -20.22 -24.39
CA ASN A 84 22.79 -21.46 -24.26
C ASN A 84 22.95 -22.34 -25.52
N SER A 85 22.62 -23.62 -25.38
CA SER A 85 22.72 -24.60 -26.47
C SER A 85 21.84 -24.26 -27.69
N ASP A 86 20.69 -23.62 -27.46
CA ASP A 86 19.78 -23.11 -28.49
C ASP A 86 20.26 -21.80 -29.16
N GLY A 87 21.37 -21.22 -28.68
CA GLY A 87 21.95 -19.97 -29.16
C GLY A 87 21.48 -18.71 -28.44
N SER A 88 20.57 -18.83 -27.47
CA SER A 88 20.06 -17.70 -26.69
C SER A 88 20.98 -17.31 -25.53
N TRP A 89 20.64 -16.20 -24.87
CA TRP A 89 21.15 -15.81 -23.56
C TRP A 89 19.98 -15.51 -22.62
N GLY A 90 20.05 -15.98 -21.39
CA GLY A 90 19.01 -15.78 -20.36
C GLY A 90 19.30 -14.61 -19.41
N LEU A 91 18.31 -14.30 -18.56
CA LEU A 91 18.41 -13.25 -17.53
C LEU A 91 19.43 -13.57 -16.42
N ALA A 92 19.79 -14.84 -16.27
CA ALA A 92 20.83 -15.34 -15.40
C ALA A 92 21.53 -16.54 -16.07
N PRO A 93 22.70 -16.99 -15.57
CA PRO A 93 23.38 -18.17 -16.10
C PRO A 93 22.46 -19.39 -16.03
N GLU A 94 22.47 -20.21 -17.08
CA GLU A 94 21.67 -21.44 -17.21
C GLU A 94 20.14 -21.24 -17.26
N TYR A 95 19.65 -20.00 -17.32
CA TYR A 95 18.22 -19.72 -17.46
C TYR A 95 17.79 -19.82 -18.92
N PRO A 96 16.48 -20.06 -19.17
CA PRO A 96 15.92 -19.99 -20.51
C PRO A 96 16.25 -18.64 -21.20
N GLY A 97 16.38 -18.68 -22.51
CA GLY A 97 16.69 -17.50 -23.31
C GLY A 97 15.68 -16.37 -23.14
N ASP A 98 16.18 -15.13 -23.11
CA ASP A 98 15.39 -13.91 -23.17
C ASP A 98 15.66 -13.16 -24.49
N VAL A 99 14.60 -12.63 -25.11
CA VAL A 99 14.70 -11.95 -26.41
C VAL A 99 15.50 -10.66 -26.33
N SER A 100 15.40 -9.93 -25.22
CA SER A 100 16.11 -8.66 -25.01
C SER A 100 17.60 -8.94 -24.79
N THR A 101 17.93 -9.83 -23.86
CA THR A 101 19.31 -10.24 -23.58
C THR A 101 20.00 -10.81 -24.82
N THR A 102 19.31 -11.68 -25.58
CA THR A 102 19.87 -12.27 -26.80
C THR A 102 20.10 -11.21 -27.90
N THR A 103 19.18 -10.25 -28.05
CA THR A 103 19.33 -9.15 -29.01
C THR A 103 20.51 -8.26 -28.67
N GLU A 104 20.69 -7.91 -27.39
CA GLU A 104 21.81 -7.09 -26.93
C GLU A 104 23.16 -7.81 -27.09
N ALA A 105 23.23 -9.10 -26.73
CA ALA A 105 24.41 -9.93 -26.92
C ALA A 105 24.79 -10.04 -28.41
N TYR A 106 23.81 -10.27 -29.29
CA TYR A 106 24.01 -10.33 -30.74
C TYR A 106 24.58 -9.01 -31.28
N LEU A 107 23.99 -7.88 -30.88
CA LEU A 107 24.46 -6.56 -31.31
C LEU A 107 25.89 -6.30 -30.87
N ALA A 108 26.23 -6.62 -29.61
CA ALA A 108 27.58 -6.45 -29.08
C ALA A 108 28.61 -7.31 -29.84
N LEU A 109 28.31 -8.60 -30.08
CA LEU A 109 29.19 -9.47 -30.89
C LEU A 109 29.38 -8.94 -32.31
N LYS A 110 28.31 -8.42 -32.93
CA LYS A 110 28.37 -7.82 -34.26
C LYS A 110 29.21 -6.53 -34.28
N MET A 111 29.09 -5.66 -33.26
CA MET A 111 29.95 -4.47 -33.10
C MET A 111 31.43 -4.83 -32.95
N LEU A 112 31.73 -5.94 -32.26
CA LEU A 112 33.08 -6.47 -32.09
C LEU A 112 33.63 -7.20 -33.34
N GLY A 113 32.87 -7.25 -34.44
CA GLY A 113 33.31 -7.80 -35.73
C GLY A 113 33.04 -9.29 -35.92
N MET A 114 32.18 -9.91 -35.10
CA MET A 114 31.77 -11.30 -35.33
C MET A 114 30.93 -11.42 -36.60
N SER A 115 31.31 -12.34 -37.49
CA SER A 115 30.52 -12.61 -38.70
C SER A 115 29.13 -13.14 -38.35
N THR A 116 28.10 -12.60 -39.01
CA THR A 116 26.73 -13.08 -38.88
C THR A 116 26.57 -14.53 -39.36
N ASP A 117 27.48 -15.03 -40.19
CA ASP A 117 27.50 -16.42 -40.66
C ASP A 117 28.09 -17.39 -39.64
N ALA A 118 28.66 -16.90 -38.53
CA ALA A 118 29.16 -17.75 -37.47
C ALA A 118 28.02 -18.60 -36.87
N PRO A 119 28.24 -19.90 -36.57
CA PRO A 119 27.19 -20.77 -36.04
C PRO A 119 26.50 -20.23 -34.78
N ALA A 120 27.25 -19.57 -33.89
CA ALA A 120 26.70 -18.93 -32.69
C ALA A 120 25.71 -17.79 -33.03
N MET A 121 26.05 -16.94 -34.01
CA MET A 121 25.21 -15.83 -34.46
C MET A 121 23.95 -16.36 -35.18
N GLN A 122 24.06 -17.40 -36.01
CA GLN A 122 22.91 -17.99 -36.70
C GLN A 122 21.90 -18.59 -35.73
N ARG A 123 22.35 -19.29 -34.68
CA ARG A 123 21.43 -19.81 -33.64
C ARG A 123 20.76 -18.69 -32.85
N ALA A 124 21.52 -17.67 -32.44
CA ALA A 124 20.99 -16.50 -31.75
C ALA A 124 19.92 -15.77 -32.59
N LYS A 125 20.19 -15.56 -33.89
CA LYS A 125 19.22 -15.00 -34.83
C LYS A 125 17.95 -15.86 -34.91
N ALA A 126 18.09 -17.18 -35.05
CA ALA A 126 16.96 -18.09 -35.12
C ALA A 126 16.09 -18.00 -33.84
N PHE A 127 16.73 -17.95 -32.67
CA PHE A 127 16.04 -17.76 -31.39
C PHE A 127 15.25 -16.43 -31.37
N VAL A 128 15.91 -15.31 -31.70
CA VAL A 128 15.27 -13.97 -31.66
C VAL A 128 14.06 -13.93 -32.59
N LEU A 129 14.16 -14.44 -33.81
CA LEU A 129 13.04 -14.48 -34.75
C LEU A 129 11.87 -15.34 -34.26
N ASN A 130 12.17 -16.49 -33.63
CA ASN A 130 11.17 -17.37 -33.02
C ASN A 130 10.49 -16.72 -31.81
N ALA A 131 11.20 -15.89 -31.05
CA ALA A 131 10.68 -15.16 -29.90
C ALA A 131 9.87 -13.89 -30.27
N GLY A 132 9.60 -13.66 -31.56
CA GLY A 132 8.85 -12.50 -32.04
C GLY A 132 9.71 -11.34 -32.57
N GLY A 133 11.03 -11.52 -32.64
CA GLY A 133 11.98 -10.54 -33.15
C GLY A 133 12.22 -9.36 -32.21
N VAL A 134 12.99 -8.39 -32.72
CA VAL A 134 13.33 -7.15 -31.99
C VAL A 134 12.10 -6.37 -31.50
N ALA A 135 10.94 -6.53 -32.16
CA ALA A 135 9.66 -5.94 -31.74
C ALA A 135 9.25 -6.29 -30.30
N LYS A 136 9.68 -7.43 -29.78
CA LYS A 136 9.30 -7.95 -28.45
C LYS A 136 10.30 -7.66 -27.34
N VAL A 137 11.33 -6.86 -27.59
CA VAL A 137 12.29 -6.47 -26.54
C VAL A 137 11.69 -5.47 -25.55
N ARG A 138 12.21 -5.50 -24.31
CA ARG A 138 11.86 -4.59 -23.20
C ARG A 138 12.20 -3.13 -23.52
N VAL A 139 11.54 -2.19 -22.85
CA VAL A 139 11.67 -0.74 -23.02
C VAL A 139 13.13 -0.27 -22.86
N PHE A 140 13.86 -0.82 -21.89
CA PHE A 140 15.26 -0.46 -21.68
C PHE A 140 16.12 -0.79 -22.91
N THR A 141 15.94 -1.97 -23.49
CA THR A 141 16.60 -2.39 -24.74
C THR A 141 16.15 -1.54 -25.92
N ARG A 142 14.86 -1.16 -26.00
CA ARG A 142 14.38 -0.22 -27.04
C ARG A 142 15.10 1.11 -26.97
N ILE A 143 15.37 1.64 -25.77
CA ILE A 143 16.12 2.90 -25.58
C ILE A 143 17.54 2.75 -26.15
N PHE A 144 18.27 1.69 -25.79
CA PHE A 144 19.63 1.47 -26.32
C PHE A 144 19.66 1.22 -27.83
N LEU A 145 18.70 0.47 -28.38
CA LEU A 145 18.61 0.31 -29.83
C LEU A 145 18.27 1.65 -30.52
N ALA A 146 17.45 2.49 -29.89
CA ALA A 146 17.11 3.82 -30.41
C ALA A 146 18.31 4.76 -30.42
N THR A 147 19.25 4.66 -29.46
CA THR A 147 20.48 5.46 -29.50
C THR A 147 21.38 5.15 -30.70
N PHE A 148 21.15 4.06 -31.44
CA PHE A 148 21.86 3.74 -32.69
C PHE A 148 20.96 3.77 -33.94
N GLY A 149 19.73 4.24 -33.82
CA GLY A 149 18.75 4.24 -34.92
C GLY A 149 18.22 2.85 -35.30
N LEU A 150 18.43 1.82 -34.47
CA LEU A 150 17.96 0.45 -34.69
C LEU A 150 16.51 0.24 -34.23
N PHE A 151 15.97 1.18 -33.44
CA PHE A 151 14.58 1.25 -33.01
C PHE A 151 14.13 2.72 -33.06
N PRO A 152 12.91 3.04 -33.53
CA PRO A 152 12.50 4.43 -33.61
C PRO A 152 12.18 5.05 -32.24
N TRP A 153 12.71 6.25 -31.94
CA TRP A 153 12.42 6.98 -30.69
C TRP A 153 10.93 7.26 -30.44
N LYS A 154 10.10 7.29 -31.50
CA LYS A 154 8.63 7.40 -31.39
C LYS A 154 7.95 6.15 -30.80
N ALA A 155 8.65 5.02 -30.76
CA ALA A 155 8.19 3.75 -30.19
C ALA A 155 8.78 3.47 -28.80
N VAL A 156 9.26 4.53 -28.13
CA VAL A 156 9.73 4.55 -26.74
C VAL A 156 8.75 5.40 -25.91
N PRO A 157 8.35 4.95 -24.69
CA PRO A 157 7.51 5.74 -23.79
C PRO A 157 8.04 7.15 -23.50
N GLN A 158 7.15 8.11 -23.21
CA GLN A 158 7.57 9.47 -22.87
C GLN A 158 8.16 9.54 -21.45
N LEU A 159 9.40 10.01 -21.36
CA LEU A 159 10.11 10.35 -20.12
C LEU A 159 10.51 11.84 -20.12
N PRO A 160 9.60 12.76 -19.76
CA PRO A 160 9.89 14.19 -19.78
C PRO A 160 10.83 14.60 -18.64
N VAL A 161 11.83 15.44 -18.93
CA VAL A 161 12.76 15.97 -17.92
C VAL A 161 12.08 16.75 -16.81
N GLU A 162 10.89 17.30 -17.08
CA GLU A 162 10.08 18.02 -16.11
C GLU A 162 9.68 17.17 -14.89
N LEU A 163 9.77 15.83 -14.98
CA LEU A 163 9.58 14.92 -13.85
C LEU A 163 10.49 15.25 -12.66
N ILE A 164 11.70 15.78 -12.90
CA ILE A 164 12.65 16.20 -11.85
C ILE A 164 12.10 17.35 -10.99
N LEU A 165 11.14 18.12 -11.51
CA LEU A 165 10.58 19.29 -10.84
C LEU A 165 9.41 18.93 -9.90
N LEU A 166 8.91 17.69 -9.97
CA LEU A 166 7.81 17.27 -9.12
C LEU A 166 8.31 17.14 -7.67
N PRO A 167 7.68 17.84 -6.70
CA PRO A 167 8.10 17.78 -5.31
C PRO A 167 7.95 16.38 -4.75
N SER A 168 8.74 16.03 -3.72
CA SER A 168 8.69 14.72 -3.04
C SER A 168 7.32 14.37 -2.45
N ALA A 169 6.46 15.39 -2.29
CA ALA A 169 5.08 15.25 -1.91
C ALA A 169 4.23 14.58 -3.01
N CYS A 170 4.50 14.81 -4.30
CA CYS A 170 3.69 14.28 -5.41
C CYS A 170 3.61 12.74 -5.43
N PRO A 171 2.45 12.16 -5.80
CA PRO A 171 2.31 10.70 -5.89
C PRO A 171 3.23 10.10 -6.96
N ILE A 172 3.56 10.88 -7.99
CA ILE A 172 4.57 10.55 -9.01
C ILE A 172 5.68 11.60 -8.86
N ASN A 173 6.85 11.17 -8.41
CA ASN A 173 8.08 11.96 -8.40
C ASN A 173 9.27 11.00 -8.29
N ILE A 174 10.48 11.48 -8.57
CA ILE A 174 11.68 10.64 -8.62
C ILE A 174 11.99 9.94 -7.28
N TYR A 175 11.62 10.54 -6.14
CA TYR A 175 11.84 9.99 -4.81
C TYR A 175 10.83 8.90 -4.42
N LYS A 176 9.78 8.68 -5.23
CA LYS A 176 8.90 7.51 -5.11
C LYS A 176 9.36 6.32 -5.96
N PHE A 177 10.43 6.49 -6.73
CA PHE A 177 11.14 5.37 -7.33
C PHE A 177 12.21 4.87 -6.38
N ALA A 178 12.46 3.56 -6.36
CA ALA A 178 13.57 2.93 -5.65
C ALA A 178 14.91 3.59 -6.01
N SER A 179 15.90 3.53 -5.12
CA SER A 179 17.23 4.13 -5.30
C SER A 179 17.85 3.79 -6.67
N TRP A 180 17.86 2.51 -7.04
CA TRP A 180 18.41 2.01 -8.31
C TRP A 180 17.66 2.58 -9.53
N ALA A 181 16.33 2.64 -9.45
CA ALA A 181 15.49 3.16 -10.51
C ALA A 181 15.65 4.68 -10.64
N ARG A 182 15.68 5.40 -9.52
CA ARG A 182 15.86 6.85 -9.46
C ARG A 182 17.20 7.29 -10.05
N GLY A 183 18.29 6.63 -9.63
CA GLY A 183 19.64 6.88 -10.15
C GLY A 183 19.74 6.66 -11.67
N THR A 184 18.96 5.73 -12.21
CA THR A 184 18.92 5.43 -13.65
C THR A 184 17.98 6.37 -14.42
N ILE A 185 16.81 6.69 -13.86
CA ILE A 185 15.80 7.50 -14.52
C ILE A 185 16.28 8.94 -14.69
N ALA A 186 16.91 9.55 -13.68
CA ALA A 186 17.35 10.94 -13.75
C ALA A 186 18.22 11.26 -14.99
N PRO A 187 19.28 10.49 -15.31
CA PRO A 187 20.01 10.65 -16.56
C PRO A 187 19.24 10.17 -17.80
N LEU A 188 18.39 9.13 -17.72
CA LEU A 188 17.53 8.74 -18.84
C LEU A 188 16.58 9.86 -19.29
N LEU A 189 16.13 10.73 -18.38
CA LEU A 189 15.33 11.90 -18.75
C LEU A 189 16.09 12.79 -19.74
N ILE A 190 17.40 12.98 -19.55
CA ILE A 190 18.27 13.75 -20.45
C ILE A 190 18.44 13.00 -21.78
N ILE A 191 18.71 11.69 -21.75
CA ILE A 191 18.86 10.87 -22.96
C ILE A 191 17.59 10.93 -23.81
N CYS A 192 16.41 10.76 -23.19
CA CYS A 192 15.11 10.83 -23.86
C CYS A 192 14.74 12.25 -24.32
N HIS A 193 15.34 13.29 -23.72
CA HIS A 193 15.21 14.65 -24.21
C HIS A 193 15.93 14.84 -25.53
N HIS A 194 17.19 14.37 -25.64
CA HIS A 194 18.04 14.56 -26.81
C HIS A 194 17.76 13.59 -27.95
N GLN A 195 17.31 12.38 -27.64
CA GLN A 195 17.03 11.33 -28.63
C GLN A 195 18.21 11.10 -29.61
N PRO A 196 19.43 10.83 -29.11
CA PRO A 196 20.62 10.75 -29.96
C PRO A 196 20.59 9.56 -30.92
N VAL A 197 21.42 9.65 -31.98
CA VAL A 197 21.74 8.55 -32.90
C VAL A 197 23.25 8.52 -33.11
N TYR A 198 23.91 7.51 -32.56
CA TYR A 198 25.35 7.28 -32.62
C TYR A 198 25.75 6.36 -33.77
N ALA A 199 27.04 6.40 -34.13
CA ALA A 199 27.59 5.64 -35.24
C ALA A 199 27.71 4.14 -34.93
N LEU A 200 27.31 3.32 -35.89
CA LEU A 200 27.66 1.91 -35.97
C LEU A 200 28.72 1.69 -37.06
N PRO A 201 29.33 0.49 -37.18
CA PRO A 201 30.31 0.20 -38.23
C PRO A 201 29.81 0.45 -39.66
N ASN A 202 28.50 0.43 -39.91
CA ASN A 202 27.91 0.77 -41.21
C ASN A 202 27.63 2.27 -41.40
N GLY A 203 27.75 3.12 -40.37
CA GLY A 203 27.52 4.57 -40.42
C GLY A 203 26.50 5.08 -39.39
N ILE A 204 26.12 6.35 -39.52
CA ILE A 204 25.08 7.01 -38.71
C ILE A 204 23.81 7.14 -39.55
N PHE A 205 22.75 6.45 -39.17
CA PHE A 205 21.45 6.49 -39.84
C PHE A 205 20.31 6.53 -38.81
N ALA A 206 19.31 7.39 -39.03
CA ALA A 206 18.14 7.48 -38.14
C ALA A 206 17.27 6.21 -38.17
N GLU A 207 17.21 5.54 -39.33
CA GLU A 207 16.59 4.24 -39.53
C GLU A 207 17.66 3.25 -39.98
N ASN A 208 18.49 2.81 -39.03
CA ASN A 208 19.65 1.97 -39.31
C ASN A 208 19.24 0.51 -39.56
N ASN A 209 19.87 -0.13 -40.55
CA ASN A 209 19.62 -1.52 -40.96
C ASN A 209 20.61 -2.53 -40.35
N TYR A 210 21.45 -2.11 -39.40
CA TYR A 210 22.55 -2.93 -38.89
C TYR A 210 22.12 -4.24 -38.21
N ILE A 211 20.85 -4.40 -37.82
CA ILE A 211 20.32 -5.67 -37.27
C ILE A 211 18.99 -6.07 -37.91
N ASP A 212 18.72 -5.65 -39.15
CA ASP A 212 17.46 -5.94 -39.85
C ASP A 212 17.16 -7.45 -39.93
N GLU A 213 18.20 -8.28 -39.92
CA GLU A 213 18.06 -9.74 -39.89
C GLU A 213 17.40 -10.30 -38.62
N LEU A 214 17.26 -9.50 -37.55
CA LEU A 214 16.58 -9.88 -36.31
C LEU A 214 15.12 -9.42 -36.25
N TRP A 215 14.66 -8.64 -37.22
CA TRP A 215 13.27 -8.19 -37.32
C TRP A 215 12.42 -9.19 -38.09
N GLN A 216 11.17 -9.40 -37.64
CA GLN A 216 10.17 -10.15 -38.42
C GLN A 216 9.70 -9.33 -39.63
N ASP A 217 9.49 -8.02 -39.42
CA ASP A 217 9.21 -7.04 -40.46
C ASP A 217 10.17 -5.85 -40.33
N PRO A 218 11.31 -5.84 -41.03
CA PRO A 218 12.24 -4.72 -41.00
C PRO A 218 11.69 -3.45 -41.70
N THR A 219 10.58 -3.54 -42.44
CA THR A 219 9.99 -2.40 -43.16
C THR A 219 9.10 -1.53 -42.27
N ASN A 220 8.60 -2.07 -41.14
CA ASN A 220 7.82 -1.34 -40.16
C ASN A 220 8.32 -1.61 -38.73
N LYS A 221 9.20 -0.73 -38.24
CA LYS A 221 9.79 -0.82 -36.89
C LYS A 221 8.99 -0.08 -35.82
N ASN A 222 7.82 0.48 -36.14
CA ASN A 222 7.05 1.32 -35.23
C ASN A 222 6.11 0.51 -34.33
N GLU A 223 6.72 -0.23 -33.40
CA GLU A 223 6.01 -1.17 -32.53
C GLU A 223 5.41 -0.51 -31.28
N PRO A 224 4.15 -0.80 -30.91
CA PRO A 224 3.58 -0.35 -29.65
C PRO A 224 4.38 -0.83 -28.43
N TYR A 225 4.45 0.00 -27.40
CA TYR A 225 5.09 -0.32 -26.11
C TYR A 225 4.07 -0.52 -24.97
N SER A 226 2.79 -0.24 -25.21
CA SER A 226 1.71 -0.44 -24.24
C SER A 226 0.57 -1.27 -24.85
N PRO A 227 -0.14 -2.06 -24.02
CA PRO A 227 -1.35 -2.75 -24.44
C PRO A 227 -2.39 -1.77 -25.00
N SER A 228 -3.30 -2.28 -25.83
CA SER A 228 -4.34 -1.42 -26.41
C SER A 228 -5.29 -0.90 -25.31
N ILE A 229 -5.92 0.26 -25.54
CA ILE A 229 -6.90 0.83 -24.60
C ILE A 229 -8.05 -0.18 -24.35
N TRP A 230 -8.48 -0.90 -25.39
CA TRP A 230 -9.52 -1.91 -25.30
C TRP A 230 -9.11 -3.12 -24.46
N GLU A 231 -7.86 -3.55 -24.59
CA GLU A 231 -7.30 -4.65 -23.80
C GLU A 231 -7.23 -4.28 -22.32
N LEU A 232 -6.69 -3.09 -21.99
CA LEU A 232 -6.64 -2.58 -20.62
C LEU A 232 -8.04 -2.44 -20.00
N LEU A 233 -9.02 -1.95 -20.77
CA LEU A 233 -10.41 -1.87 -20.36
C LEU A 233 -11.02 -3.26 -20.11
N SER A 234 -10.75 -4.24 -20.99
CA SER A 234 -11.26 -5.61 -20.86
C SER A 234 -10.68 -6.35 -19.64
N GLN A 235 -9.44 -6.04 -19.27
CA GLN A 235 -8.76 -6.58 -18.08
C GLN A 235 -9.11 -5.83 -16.79
N GLY A 236 -9.85 -4.71 -16.87
CA GLY A 236 -10.17 -3.87 -15.72
C GLY A 236 -8.97 -3.12 -15.13
N ASP A 237 -7.85 -2.99 -15.87
CA ASP A 237 -6.64 -2.30 -15.40
C ASP A 237 -6.77 -0.77 -15.59
N ILE A 238 -7.53 -0.14 -14.69
CA ILE A 238 -7.79 1.31 -14.68
C ILE A 238 -6.49 2.11 -14.52
N THR A 239 -5.55 1.60 -13.72
CA THR A 239 -4.25 2.26 -13.46
C THR A 239 -3.41 2.26 -14.73
N GLY A 240 -3.24 1.09 -15.37
CA GLY A 240 -2.54 0.96 -16.65
C GLY A 240 -3.19 1.78 -17.75
N LEU A 241 -4.52 1.83 -17.80
CA LEU A 241 -5.27 2.70 -18.71
C LEU A 241 -4.94 4.18 -18.47
N THR A 242 -4.95 4.62 -17.22
CA THR A 242 -4.69 6.02 -16.85
C THR A 242 -3.28 6.44 -17.28
N PHE A 243 -2.27 5.62 -17.00
CA PHE A 243 -0.90 5.91 -17.42
C PHE A 243 -0.72 5.85 -18.94
N SER A 244 -1.36 4.92 -19.63
CA SER A 244 -1.33 4.84 -21.09
C SER A 244 -1.97 6.06 -21.75
N LEU A 245 -3.06 6.60 -21.16
CA LEU A 245 -3.68 7.84 -21.62
C LEU A 245 -2.79 9.06 -21.33
N LEU A 246 -2.17 9.13 -20.14
CA LEU A 246 -1.25 10.19 -19.78
C LEU A 246 -0.04 10.23 -20.71
N ASP A 247 0.55 9.07 -21.00
CA ASP A 247 1.68 8.95 -21.92
C ASP A 247 1.30 9.37 -23.35
N LYS A 248 0.13 8.95 -23.85
CA LYS A 248 -0.41 9.43 -25.15
C LYS A 248 -0.65 10.94 -25.16
N LEU A 249 -1.17 11.51 -24.08
CA LEU A 249 -1.33 12.96 -23.94
C LEU A 249 0.03 13.68 -23.96
N LEU A 250 1.01 13.17 -23.21
CA LEU A 250 2.37 13.69 -23.23
C LEU A 250 2.94 13.62 -24.65
N TYR A 251 2.79 12.51 -25.36
CA TYR A 251 3.22 12.36 -26.74
C TYR A 251 2.57 13.42 -27.66
N GLN A 252 1.26 13.61 -27.57
CA GLN A 252 0.53 14.64 -28.33
C GLN A 252 1.00 16.07 -28.01
N LEU A 253 1.42 16.31 -26.77
CA LEU A 253 2.03 17.57 -26.33
C LEU A 253 3.54 17.65 -26.63
N ASN A 254 4.06 16.81 -27.52
CA ASN A 254 5.48 16.71 -27.87
C ASN A 254 6.39 16.47 -26.65
N GLY A 255 5.88 15.72 -25.67
CA GLY A 255 6.50 15.45 -24.37
C GLY A 255 6.83 16.71 -23.59
N LEU A 256 6.05 17.79 -23.74
CA LEU A 256 6.27 19.14 -23.18
C LEU A 256 7.50 19.89 -23.74
N ARG A 257 8.15 19.39 -24.80
CA ARG A 257 9.33 20.03 -25.42
C ARG A 257 9.04 21.43 -25.94
N SER A 258 7.77 21.73 -26.24
CA SER A 258 7.31 23.02 -26.75
C SER A 258 7.32 24.15 -25.70
N ILE A 259 7.69 23.88 -24.44
CA ILE A 259 7.80 24.88 -23.35
C ILE A 259 9.29 25.11 -23.01
N PRO A 260 10.03 25.92 -23.79
CA PRO A 260 11.50 25.93 -23.78
C PRO A 260 12.13 26.38 -22.45
N LEU A 261 11.52 27.36 -21.76
CA LEU A 261 12.06 27.86 -20.49
C LEU A 261 11.94 26.81 -19.36
N LEU A 262 10.77 26.16 -19.26
CA LEU A 262 10.55 25.08 -18.30
C LEU A 262 11.48 23.90 -18.60
N ARG A 263 11.59 23.52 -19.88
CA ARG A 263 12.47 22.46 -20.36
C ARG A 263 13.93 22.72 -20.00
N SER A 264 14.44 23.93 -20.28
CA SER A 264 15.82 24.31 -19.96
C SER A 264 16.08 24.29 -18.46
N TYR A 265 15.13 24.79 -17.65
CA TYR A 265 15.25 24.77 -16.20
C TYR A 265 15.25 23.33 -15.65
N ALA A 266 14.33 22.47 -16.13
CA ALA A 266 14.25 21.06 -15.75
C ALA A 266 15.56 20.33 -16.08
N ARG A 267 16.12 20.50 -17.28
CA ARG A 267 17.42 19.91 -17.65
C ARG A 267 18.54 20.33 -16.69
N LYS A 268 18.62 21.61 -16.34
CA LYS A 268 19.60 22.10 -15.36
C LYS A 268 19.43 21.46 -13.99
N GLN A 269 18.18 21.24 -13.54
CA GLN A 269 17.91 20.54 -12.30
C GLN A 269 18.29 19.05 -12.38
N CYS A 270 18.04 18.37 -13.50
CA CYS A 270 18.52 17.00 -13.72
C CYS A 270 20.05 16.93 -13.64
N MET A 271 20.77 17.80 -14.36
CA MET A 271 22.23 17.79 -14.36
C MET A 271 22.82 18.12 -12.99
N LYS A 272 22.22 19.09 -12.27
CA LYS A 272 22.59 19.36 -10.89
C LYS A 272 22.39 18.12 -10.00
N TRP A 273 21.24 17.46 -10.12
CA TRP A 273 20.92 16.27 -9.35
C TRP A 273 21.93 15.13 -9.59
N ILE A 274 22.30 14.90 -10.85
CA ILE A 274 23.29 13.89 -11.26
C ILE A 274 24.68 14.23 -10.71
N LEU A 275 25.14 15.47 -10.87
CA LEU A 275 26.46 15.93 -10.39
C LEU A 275 26.61 15.82 -8.86
N GLU A 276 25.57 16.19 -8.10
CA GLU A 276 25.60 16.12 -6.63
C GLU A 276 25.71 14.68 -6.09
N ARG A 277 25.36 13.70 -6.94
CA ARG A 277 25.30 12.26 -6.63
C ARG A 277 26.45 11.45 -7.19
N GLN A 278 27.37 12.08 -7.91
CA GLN A 278 28.62 11.43 -8.25
C GLN A 278 29.48 11.30 -6.99
N GLU A 279 30.02 10.10 -6.77
CA GLU A 279 31.01 9.87 -5.74
C GLU A 279 32.38 10.40 -6.16
N PRO A 280 33.31 10.68 -5.23
CA PRO A 280 34.67 11.11 -5.56
C PRO A 280 35.42 10.12 -6.48
N THR A 281 35.06 8.84 -6.42
CA THR A 281 35.58 7.75 -7.26
C THR A 281 34.96 7.71 -8.65
N GLY A 282 33.91 8.49 -8.90
CA GLY A 282 33.18 8.56 -10.17
C GLY A 282 31.86 7.81 -10.20
N ASP A 283 31.58 6.98 -9.21
CA ASP A 283 30.41 6.11 -9.14
C ASP A 283 29.10 6.89 -8.97
N TRP A 284 28.01 6.28 -9.45
CA TRP A 284 26.64 6.65 -9.10
C TRP A 284 25.94 5.42 -8.56
N ALA A 285 25.47 5.52 -7.31
CA ALA A 285 24.72 4.46 -6.63
C ALA A 285 25.42 3.09 -6.51
N GLY A 286 26.72 3.00 -6.84
CA GLY A 286 27.46 1.74 -6.79
C GLY A 286 27.02 0.69 -7.83
N ILE A 287 26.24 1.07 -8.84
CA ILE A 287 25.67 0.12 -9.81
C ILE A 287 25.82 0.60 -11.26
N PHE A 288 25.93 -0.34 -12.20
CA PHE A 288 26.21 -0.06 -13.60
C PHE A 288 25.19 0.88 -14.30
N PRO A 289 23.86 0.67 -14.21
CA PRO A 289 22.91 1.43 -15.04
C PRO A 289 22.92 2.96 -14.79
N PRO A 290 22.93 3.46 -13.55
CA PRO A 290 23.12 4.88 -13.26
C PRO A 290 24.46 5.45 -13.77
N MET A 291 25.57 4.71 -13.62
CA MET A 291 26.88 5.16 -14.10
C MET A 291 26.87 5.29 -15.63
N HIS A 292 26.43 4.24 -16.30
CA HIS A 292 26.29 4.18 -17.75
C HIS A 292 25.42 5.32 -18.30
N ALA A 293 24.23 5.51 -17.74
CA ALA A 293 23.30 6.54 -18.19
C ALA A 293 23.82 7.96 -17.88
N SER A 294 24.51 8.16 -16.75
CA SER A 294 25.06 9.47 -16.37
C SER A 294 26.17 9.91 -17.33
N VAL A 295 27.05 9.00 -17.74
CA VAL A 295 28.08 9.30 -18.75
C VAL A 295 27.44 9.77 -20.07
N TYR A 296 26.40 9.09 -20.56
CA TYR A 296 25.63 9.56 -21.72
C TYR A 296 25.03 10.95 -21.49
N ALA A 297 24.40 11.19 -20.35
CA ALA A 297 23.76 12.45 -20.04
C ALA A 297 24.76 13.62 -20.05
N PHE A 298 25.97 13.44 -19.52
CA PHE A 298 27.01 14.46 -19.57
C PHE A 298 27.45 14.80 -20.99
N VAL A 299 27.77 13.79 -21.80
CA VAL A 299 28.22 14.01 -23.18
C VAL A 299 27.13 14.70 -24.00
N LEU A 300 25.86 14.32 -23.80
CA LEU A 300 24.71 14.97 -24.46
C LEU A 300 24.47 16.41 -23.99
N GLU A 301 24.92 16.77 -22.79
CA GLU A 301 24.89 18.14 -22.27
C GLU A 301 26.19 18.92 -22.55
N GLY A 302 27.06 18.39 -23.41
CA GLY A 302 28.22 19.09 -23.98
C GLY A 302 29.55 18.90 -23.25
N TYR A 303 29.59 18.03 -22.23
CA TYR A 303 30.85 17.66 -21.56
C TYR A 303 31.74 16.85 -22.50
N GLN A 304 33.04 17.08 -22.40
CA GLN A 304 34.07 16.35 -23.15
C GLN A 304 34.50 15.08 -22.39
N LEU A 305 35.16 14.14 -23.08
CA LEU A 305 35.58 12.87 -22.48
C LEU A 305 36.65 13.04 -21.38
N ASP A 306 37.43 14.11 -21.44
CA ASP A 306 38.46 14.46 -20.47
C ASP A 306 37.92 15.29 -19.29
N ASP A 307 36.69 15.81 -19.38
CA ASP A 307 36.06 16.51 -18.27
C ASP A 307 35.91 15.55 -17.06
N PRO A 308 36.24 16.00 -15.84
CA PRO A 308 36.30 15.11 -14.68
C PRO A 308 35.05 14.24 -14.45
N PRO A 309 33.80 14.75 -14.55
CA PRO A 309 32.62 13.91 -14.34
C PRO A 309 32.50 12.75 -15.32
N VAL A 310 32.89 12.95 -16.58
CA VAL A 310 32.82 11.93 -17.64
C VAL A 310 33.95 10.92 -17.48
N ARG A 311 35.20 11.42 -17.36
CA ARG A 311 36.39 10.57 -17.20
C ARG A 311 36.27 9.68 -15.96
N LEU A 312 35.91 10.25 -14.81
CA LEU A 312 35.74 9.50 -13.56
C LEU A 312 34.59 8.49 -13.67
N GLY A 313 33.49 8.84 -14.36
CA GLY A 313 32.39 7.91 -14.59
C GLY A 313 32.79 6.69 -15.43
N ILE A 314 33.63 6.87 -16.45
CA ILE A 314 34.17 5.76 -17.25
C ILE A 314 35.13 4.92 -16.40
N GLU A 315 36.03 5.55 -15.64
CA GLU A 315 36.95 4.87 -14.71
C GLU A 315 36.18 4.04 -13.67
N ALA A 316 35.07 4.56 -13.13
CA ALA A 316 34.22 3.84 -12.18
C ALA A 316 33.58 2.57 -12.78
N ILE A 317 33.09 2.64 -14.02
CA ILE A 317 32.60 1.47 -14.75
C ILE A 317 33.73 0.45 -14.98
N GLU A 318 34.93 0.91 -15.33
CA GLU A 318 36.10 0.05 -15.54
C GLU A 318 36.58 -0.62 -14.24
N ASN A 319 36.39 0.01 -13.07
CA ASN A 319 36.66 -0.61 -11.78
C ASN A 319 35.76 -1.82 -11.49
N PHE A 320 34.65 -2.00 -12.22
CA PHE A 320 33.76 -3.16 -12.10
C PHE A 320 34.18 -4.29 -13.05
N ALA A 321 35.25 -4.12 -13.83
CA ALA A 321 35.73 -5.15 -14.75
C ALA A 321 36.26 -6.38 -14.00
N TRP A 322 35.91 -7.56 -14.49
CA TRP A 322 36.43 -8.85 -14.06
C TRP A 322 37.01 -9.58 -15.27
N GLU A 323 38.18 -10.20 -15.11
CA GLU A 323 38.85 -10.93 -16.17
C GLU A 323 39.42 -12.26 -15.67
N ASP A 324 39.08 -13.33 -16.38
CA ASP A 324 39.61 -14.68 -16.14
C ASP A 324 39.69 -15.49 -17.45
N ALA A 325 39.85 -16.82 -17.34
CA ALA A 325 39.93 -17.71 -18.50
C ALA A 325 38.68 -17.69 -19.42
N LYS A 326 37.51 -17.29 -18.89
CA LYS A 326 36.26 -17.15 -19.65
C LYS A 326 36.18 -15.82 -20.40
N GLY A 327 37.06 -14.85 -20.13
CA GLY A 327 37.14 -13.56 -20.80
C GLY A 327 36.94 -12.37 -19.85
N LYS A 328 36.85 -11.18 -20.44
CA LYS A 328 36.64 -9.90 -19.72
C LYS A 328 35.17 -9.52 -19.72
N ARG A 329 34.67 -9.00 -18.61
CA ARG A 329 33.28 -8.58 -18.41
C ARG A 329 33.18 -7.47 -17.39
N VAL A 330 32.06 -6.75 -17.41
CA VAL A 330 31.74 -5.72 -16.42
C VAL A 330 30.66 -6.27 -15.48
N GLN A 331 30.89 -6.15 -14.17
CA GLN A 331 29.93 -6.56 -13.15
C GLN A 331 28.80 -5.53 -13.04
N PRO A 332 27.57 -5.92 -12.64
CA PRO A 332 26.47 -4.99 -12.41
C PRO A 332 26.70 -4.11 -11.16
N CYS A 333 27.44 -4.63 -10.19
CA CYS A 333 27.75 -4.07 -8.87
C CYS A 333 28.97 -4.82 -8.30
N VAL A 334 29.56 -4.34 -7.20
CA VAL A 334 30.63 -5.01 -6.45
C VAL A 334 30.23 -5.14 -4.98
N SER A 335 30.51 -6.28 -4.34
CA SER A 335 29.97 -6.66 -3.02
C SER A 335 30.97 -6.68 -1.84
N PRO A 336 31.99 -5.81 -1.77
CA PRO A 336 33.08 -5.97 -0.81
C PRO A 336 32.66 -5.79 0.65
N VAL A 337 31.71 -4.89 0.95
CA VAL A 337 31.25 -4.67 2.33
C VAL A 337 30.37 -5.83 2.78
N TRP A 338 29.46 -6.27 1.92
CA TRP A 338 28.60 -7.40 2.17
C TRP A 338 29.39 -8.71 2.35
N ASP A 339 30.28 -9.04 1.41
CA ASP A 339 31.09 -10.26 1.44
C ASP A 339 31.97 -10.32 2.70
N THR A 340 32.61 -9.20 3.04
CA THR A 340 33.45 -9.10 4.24
C THR A 340 32.63 -9.28 5.51
N THR A 341 31.41 -8.73 5.53
CA THR A 341 30.48 -8.83 6.66
C THR A 341 30.01 -10.26 6.86
N LEU A 342 29.49 -10.90 5.80
CA LEU A 342 29.01 -12.28 5.89
C LEU A 342 30.14 -13.26 6.20
N MET A 343 31.31 -13.08 5.61
CA MET A 343 32.49 -13.90 5.92
C MET A 343 32.91 -13.74 7.38
N SER A 344 32.86 -12.50 7.91
CA SER A 344 33.17 -12.25 9.33
C SER A 344 32.15 -12.92 10.26
N ILE A 345 30.85 -12.89 9.93
CA ILE A 345 29.81 -13.61 10.68
C ILE A 345 30.09 -15.11 10.67
N ALA A 346 30.31 -15.68 9.48
CA ALA A 346 30.55 -17.12 9.31
C ALA A 346 31.79 -17.60 10.07
N LEU A 347 32.88 -16.82 10.04
CA LEU A 347 34.10 -17.12 10.80
C LEU A 347 33.87 -17.03 12.31
N CYS A 348 33.11 -16.04 12.79
CA CYS A 348 32.75 -15.94 14.22
C CYS A 348 31.86 -17.08 14.70
N ASP A 349 30.98 -17.61 13.83
CA ASP A 349 30.14 -18.76 14.14
C ASP A 349 30.92 -20.09 14.07
N ALA A 350 32.09 -20.12 13.44
CA ALA A 350 33.02 -21.24 13.49
C ALA A 350 33.79 -21.27 14.83
N ALA A 351 34.02 -22.46 15.40
CA ALA A 351 34.47 -22.61 16.79
C ALA A 351 35.87 -22.04 17.13
N THR A 352 36.72 -21.74 16.15
CA THR A 352 38.11 -21.25 16.36
C THR A 352 38.56 -20.25 15.27
N PRO A 353 38.02 -19.01 15.26
CA PRO A 353 38.42 -18.03 14.26
C PRO A 353 39.85 -17.53 14.49
N ASN A 354 40.56 -17.21 13.41
CA ASN A 354 41.76 -16.39 13.48
C ASN A 354 41.37 -14.93 13.78
N HIS A 355 41.42 -14.58 15.07
CA HIS A 355 41.01 -13.26 15.57
C HIS A 355 41.69 -12.09 14.85
N GLN A 356 42.98 -12.20 14.49
CA GLN A 356 43.70 -11.10 13.83
C GLN A 356 43.16 -10.80 12.42
N ILE A 357 42.69 -11.83 11.70
CA ILE A 357 42.08 -11.62 10.37
C ILE A 357 40.72 -10.96 10.53
N VAL A 358 39.89 -11.45 11.46
CA VAL A 358 38.55 -10.90 11.70
C VAL A 358 38.64 -9.47 12.28
N ASP A 359 39.58 -9.17 13.18
CA ASP A 359 39.83 -7.83 13.71
C ASP A 359 40.06 -6.82 12.57
N ARG A 360 40.93 -7.19 11.60
CA ARG A 360 41.22 -6.35 10.43
C ARG A 360 39.98 -6.17 9.55
N ALA A 361 39.21 -7.22 9.31
CA ALA A 361 37.98 -7.16 8.53
C ALA A 361 36.94 -6.24 9.19
N ILE A 362 36.72 -6.37 10.49
CA ILE A 362 35.80 -5.52 11.25
C ILE A 362 36.26 -4.06 11.25
N GLN A 363 37.57 -3.81 11.41
CA GLN A 363 38.09 -2.45 11.30
C GLN A 363 37.88 -1.87 9.89
N TRP A 364 38.16 -2.66 8.85
CA TRP A 364 37.96 -2.26 7.45
C TRP A 364 36.50 -1.89 7.15
N ILE A 365 35.53 -2.63 7.72
CA ILE A 365 34.10 -2.32 7.62
C ILE A 365 33.79 -1.00 8.37
N ARG A 366 34.26 -0.84 9.61
CA ARG A 366 34.01 0.36 10.43
C ARG A 366 34.50 1.64 9.75
N ASP A 367 35.62 1.58 9.06
CA ASP A 367 36.20 2.72 8.34
C ASP A 367 35.31 3.20 7.17
N ARG A 368 34.29 2.43 6.80
CA ARG A 368 33.32 2.74 5.72
C ARG A 368 31.94 3.17 6.23
N GLN A 369 31.77 3.34 7.54
CA GLN A 369 30.49 3.79 8.07
C GLN A 369 30.14 5.21 7.60
N LEU A 370 28.90 5.39 7.13
CA LEU A 370 28.41 6.66 6.61
C LEU A 370 27.80 7.49 7.75
N LEU A 371 28.59 8.45 8.25
CA LEU A 371 28.22 9.32 9.37
C LEU A 371 27.91 10.77 8.96
N GLN A 372 28.02 11.08 7.66
CA GLN A 372 27.66 12.41 7.15
C GLN A 372 26.17 12.47 6.84
N PRO A 373 25.49 13.62 7.01
CA PRO A 373 24.08 13.78 6.67
C PRO A 373 23.91 13.89 5.15
N ARG A 374 24.31 12.86 4.42
CA ARG A 374 24.21 12.73 2.96
C ARG A 374 23.32 11.52 2.66
N GLY A 375 22.64 11.57 1.52
CA GLY A 375 21.79 10.48 1.06
C GLY A 375 20.34 10.86 0.85
N ASP A 376 19.74 10.08 -0.02
CA ASP A 376 18.46 10.37 -0.64
C ASP A 376 17.27 10.01 0.27
N TRP A 377 17.48 9.04 1.18
CA TRP A 377 16.56 8.69 2.28
C TRP A 377 16.17 9.90 3.14
N ARG A 378 17.04 10.93 3.21
CA ARG A 378 16.80 12.18 3.95
C ARG A 378 15.63 12.99 3.40
N VAL A 379 15.20 12.74 2.16
CA VAL A 379 14.03 13.43 1.59
C VAL A 379 12.77 13.16 2.42
N TYR A 380 12.60 11.92 2.90
CA TYR A 380 11.48 11.53 3.76
C TYR A 380 11.85 11.44 5.25
N ARG A 381 13.14 11.43 5.59
CA ARG A 381 13.64 11.45 6.98
C ARG A 381 14.72 12.53 7.19
N PRO A 382 14.42 13.84 7.02
CA PRO A 382 15.44 14.90 6.98
C PRO A 382 16.19 15.12 8.30
N ARG A 383 15.58 14.71 9.42
CA ARG A 383 16.11 14.84 10.79
C ARG A 383 16.72 13.55 11.34
N LEU A 384 16.66 12.44 10.61
CA LEU A 384 17.25 11.18 11.06
C LEU A 384 18.78 11.27 10.98
N ALA A 385 19.44 10.84 12.06
CA ALA A 385 20.89 10.82 12.12
C ALA A 385 21.46 9.73 11.18
N PRO A 386 22.52 10.01 10.42
CA PRO A 386 23.18 9.02 9.58
C PRO A 386 23.92 7.98 10.43
N GLY A 387 23.99 6.75 9.94
CA GLY A 387 24.74 5.68 10.59
C GLY A 387 24.84 4.38 9.81
N GLY A 388 24.32 4.34 8.58
CA GLY A 388 24.31 3.14 7.75
C GLY A 388 25.64 2.83 7.09
N PHE A 389 25.65 1.71 6.39
CA PHE A 389 26.72 1.20 5.55
C PHE A 389 26.15 0.88 4.18
N SER A 390 27.00 0.84 3.16
CA SER A 390 26.58 0.47 1.80
C SER A 390 27.20 -0.86 1.40
N PHE A 391 26.63 -1.49 0.38
CA PHE A 391 27.09 -2.76 -0.18
C PHE A 391 28.49 -2.67 -0.83
N GLU A 392 28.76 -1.54 -1.48
CA GLU A 392 29.94 -1.30 -2.32
C GLU A 392 31.10 -0.59 -1.60
N TYR A 393 32.21 -0.36 -2.31
CA TYR A 393 33.32 0.46 -1.81
C TYR A 393 32.95 1.93 -1.60
N SER A 394 32.09 2.49 -2.47
CA SER A 394 31.80 3.93 -2.51
C SER A 394 30.36 4.16 -2.97
N ASN A 395 29.50 4.45 -1.99
CA ASN A 395 28.09 4.73 -2.23
C ASN A 395 27.47 5.50 -1.05
N SER A 396 27.89 6.76 -0.88
CA SER A 396 27.54 7.58 0.28
C SER A 396 26.09 8.07 0.28
N HIS A 397 25.40 7.99 -0.87
CA HIS A 397 24.02 8.44 -0.99
C HIS A 397 22.97 7.37 -0.69
N TYR A 398 23.34 6.09 -0.82
CA TYR A 398 22.43 4.96 -0.70
C TYR A 398 23.00 3.89 0.25
N PRO A 399 23.12 4.19 1.56
CA PRO A 399 23.31 3.14 2.56
C PRO A 399 22.18 2.11 2.47
N ASP A 400 22.53 0.85 2.70
CA ASP A 400 21.64 -0.30 2.70
C ASP A 400 21.34 -0.74 4.14
N ILE A 401 20.06 -1.01 4.40
CA ILE A 401 19.52 -1.36 5.72
C ILE A 401 19.94 -2.79 6.12
N ASP A 402 19.97 -3.73 5.18
CA ASP A 402 20.38 -5.12 5.40
C ASP A 402 21.88 -5.20 5.70
N ASP A 403 22.72 -4.54 4.88
CA ASP A 403 24.17 -4.43 5.14
C ASP A 403 24.42 -3.87 6.56
N SER A 404 23.72 -2.80 6.92
CA SER A 404 23.87 -2.16 8.22
C SER A 404 23.50 -3.11 9.38
N ALA A 405 22.46 -3.92 9.21
CA ALA A 405 22.05 -4.92 10.20
C ALA A 405 23.03 -6.10 10.28
N ALA A 406 23.50 -6.61 9.15
CA ALA A 406 24.51 -7.65 9.08
C ALA A 406 25.84 -7.18 9.73
N ILE A 407 26.22 -5.93 9.55
CA ILE A 407 27.42 -5.36 10.16
C ILE A 407 27.29 -5.24 11.68
N ILE A 408 26.09 -4.93 12.21
CA ILE A 408 25.84 -5.02 13.65
C ILE A 408 26.09 -6.45 14.13
N LEU A 409 25.56 -7.47 13.44
CA LEU A 409 25.80 -8.87 13.79
C LEU A 409 27.28 -9.23 13.77
N ALA A 410 28.00 -8.87 12.70
CA ALA A 410 29.43 -9.14 12.57
C ALA A 410 30.23 -8.54 13.72
N GLN A 411 29.99 -7.27 14.06
CA GLN A 411 30.69 -6.57 15.14
C GLN A 411 30.39 -7.18 16.53
N VAL A 412 29.13 -7.51 16.81
CA VAL A 412 28.71 -8.01 18.13
C VAL A 412 29.07 -9.49 18.32
N LYS A 413 29.03 -10.31 17.26
CA LYS A 413 29.51 -11.70 17.30
C LYS A 413 31.02 -11.76 17.49
N HIS A 414 31.76 -10.88 16.83
CA HIS A 414 33.22 -10.79 16.96
C HIS A 414 33.66 -10.34 18.36
N ASP A 415 33.09 -9.25 18.89
CA ASP A 415 33.32 -8.79 20.25
C ASP A 415 31.99 -8.31 20.88
N PRO A 416 31.43 -9.03 21.87
CA PRO A 416 30.18 -8.65 22.52
C PRO A 416 30.17 -7.23 23.12
N ARG A 417 31.34 -6.67 23.45
CA ARG A 417 31.44 -5.28 23.96
C ARG A 417 31.08 -4.25 22.90
N SER A 418 31.18 -4.61 21.61
CA SER A 418 30.83 -3.75 20.47
C SER A 418 29.35 -3.35 20.46
N VAL A 419 28.48 -4.04 21.21
CA VAL A 419 27.05 -3.70 21.30
C VAL A 419 26.79 -2.26 21.77
N ASN A 420 27.73 -1.68 22.52
CA ASN A 420 27.70 -0.28 22.97
C ASN A 420 28.68 0.64 22.21
N SER A 421 29.29 0.15 21.13
CA SER A 421 30.18 0.98 20.31
C SER A 421 29.39 2.05 19.56
N ASN A 422 29.99 3.22 19.35
CA ASN A 422 29.37 4.28 18.56
C ASN A 422 28.93 3.80 17.18
N SER A 423 29.67 2.85 16.58
CA SER A 423 29.35 2.28 15.27
C SER A 423 28.01 1.52 15.29
N VAL A 424 27.85 0.58 16.24
CA VAL A 424 26.60 -0.20 16.40
C VAL A 424 25.42 0.71 16.79
N ILE A 425 25.64 1.67 17.69
CA ILE A 425 24.58 2.60 18.13
C ILE A 425 24.10 3.50 16.98
N ALA A 426 25.01 4.02 16.17
CA ALA A 426 24.67 4.85 15.01
C ALA A 426 23.90 4.03 13.96
N ALA A 427 24.36 2.82 13.64
CA ALA A 427 23.68 1.93 12.69
C ALA A 427 22.29 1.55 13.18
N ALA A 428 22.13 1.15 14.44
CA ALA A 428 20.84 0.80 15.01
C ALA A 428 19.87 2.00 15.03
N THR A 429 20.37 3.20 15.37
CA THR A 429 19.57 4.44 15.34
C THR A 429 19.09 4.77 13.94
N TRP A 430 19.96 4.61 12.94
CA TRP A 430 19.60 4.81 11.54
C TRP A 430 18.55 3.79 11.08
N ILE A 431 18.76 2.49 11.32
CA ILE A 431 17.80 1.41 11.00
C ILE A 431 16.43 1.66 11.64
N LEU A 432 16.38 2.09 12.90
CA LEU A 432 15.12 2.42 13.59
C LEU A 432 14.33 3.52 12.88
N GLY A 433 15.02 4.55 12.38
CA GLY A 433 14.39 5.65 11.64
C GLY A 433 13.94 5.28 10.22
N MET A 434 14.45 4.16 9.71
CA MET A 434 14.17 3.63 8.37
C MET A 434 13.05 2.57 8.35
N GLN A 435 12.39 2.29 9.47
CA GLN A 435 11.27 1.35 9.49
C GLN A 435 10.04 1.92 8.77
N ASN A 436 9.37 1.08 7.97
CA ASN A 436 8.16 1.45 7.26
C ASN A 436 6.90 1.40 8.16
N PRO A 437 5.81 2.10 7.80
CA PRO A 437 4.56 2.07 8.56
C PRO A 437 3.90 0.68 8.69
N ASP A 438 4.20 -0.23 7.77
CA ASP A 438 3.73 -1.63 7.81
C ASP A 438 4.48 -2.50 8.84
N GLY A 439 5.55 -1.96 9.44
CA GLY A 439 6.38 -2.64 10.43
C GLY A 439 7.60 -3.35 9.84
N GLY A 440 7.69 -3.50 8.52
CA GLY A 440 8.86 -4.08 7.86
C GLY A 440 9.93 -3.04 7.51
N TRP A 441 10.99 -3.51 6.86
CA TRP A 441 12.05 -2.68 6.29
C TRP A 441 12.31 -3.05 4.83
N ALA A 442 12.58 -2.03 4.04
CA ALA A 442 13.04 -2.14 2.65
C ALA A 442 14.58 -2.12 2.60
N ALA A 443 15.18 -2.08 1.40
CA ALA A 443 16.64 -2.07 1.27
C ALA A 443 17.25 -0.68 1.52
N PHE A 444 16.69 0.38 0.94
CA PHE A 444 17.32 1.72 0.94
C PHE A 444 16.41 2.83 1.45
N ASP A 445 15.11 2.79 1.16
CA ASP A 445 14.20 3.91 1.37
C ASP A 445 13.02 3.59 2.29
N VAL A 446 12.45 4.64 2.88
CA VAL A 446 11.15 4.58 3.58
C VAL A 446 10.00 4.97 2.65
N GLU A 447 8.84 4.34 2.84
CA GLU A 447 7.58 4.66 2.16
C GLU A 447 7.70 4.68 0.62
N ASN A 448 8.55 3.77 0.10
CA ASN A 448 8.78 3.51 -1.31
C ASN A 448 7.92 2.32 -1.78
N ASP A 449 6.63 2.39 -1.45
CA ASP A 449 5.65 1.30 -1.58
C ASP A 449 4.54 1.60 -2.62
N LYS A 450 4.79 2.57 -3.51
CA LYS A 450 3.81 3.05 -4.49
C LYS A 450 3.74 2.16 -5.72
N LEU A 451 3.38 0.89 -5.51
CA LEU A 451 3.35 -0.17 -6.54
C LEU A 451 2.52 0.17 -7.79
N PHE A 452 1.58 1.11 -7.70
CA PHE A 452 0.87 1.60 -8.89
C PHE A 452 1.82 2.22 -9.93
N LEU A 453 3.00 2.71 -9.52
CA LEU A 453 4.03 3.25 -10.43
C LEU A 453 4.58 2.20 -11.39
N ASN A 454 4.50 0.92 -11.03
CA ASN A 454 4.88 -0.18 -11.93
C ASN A 454 3.99 -0.25 -13.18
N LYS A 455 2.82 0.38 -13.17
CA LYS A 455 1.92 0.46 -14.34
C LYS A 455 2.26 1.61 -15.30
N ILE A 456 3.29 2.40 -15.03
CA ILE A 456 3.81 3.38 -15.99
C ILE A 456 4.36 2.60 -17.20
N PRO A 457 4.08 2.99 -18.46
CA PRO A 457 4.55 2.26 -19.65
C PRO A 457 6.07 2.04 -19.73
N PHE A 458 6.86 2.83 -19.01
CA PHE A 458 8.31 2.66 -18.85
C PHE A 458 8.69 1.46 -17.97
N SER A 459 7.83 1.05 -17.04
CA SER A 459 8.10 0.02 -16.02
C SER A 459 7.63 -1.36 -16.45
N ASP A 460 8.10 -1.85 -17.59
CA ASP A 460 7.75 -3.19 -18.09
C ASP A 460 8.44 -4.34 -17.36
N MET A 461 9.35 -4.02 -16.43
CA MET A 461 10.01 -4.96 -15.52
C MET A 461 9.53 -4.78 -14.08
N ASP A 462 8.43 -4.06 -13.82
CA ASP A 462 7.85 -3.79 -12.48
C ASP A 462 8.84 -3.29 -11.41
N SER A 463 9.94 -2.63 -11.81
CA SER A 463 11.14 -2.39 -10.98
C SER A 463 11.15 -1.21 -10.04
N LEU A 464 10.06 -0.44 -10.01
CA LEU A 464 10.19 0.96 -9.61
C LEU A 464 10.09 1.20 -8.11
N CYS A 465 9.76 0.19 -7.30
CA CYS A 465 9.52 0.37 -5.87
C CYS A 465 10.44 -0.47 -4.99
N ASP A 466 10.76 0.06 -3.82
CA ASP A 466 11.56 -0.57 -2.76
C ASP A 466 10.67 -0.82 -1.52
N THR A 467 9.90 -1.90 -1.59
CA THR A 467 8.94 -2.28 -0.53
C THR A 467 9.63 -2.99 0.63
N SER A 468 8.99 -2.98 1.80
CA SER A 468 9.37 -3.87 2.90
C SER A 468 9.44 -5.33 2.43
N CYS A 469 10.44 -6.08 2.91
CA CYS A 469 10.61 -7.51 2.59
C CYS A 469 10.97 -8.36 3.82
N ALA A 470 10.64 -9.65 3.75
CA ALA A 470 10.73 -10.59 4.87
C ALA A 470 12.17 -10.98 5.22
N ASP A 471 13.03 -11.12 4.22
CA ASP A 471 14.46 -11.40 4.38
C ASP A 471 15.17 -10.27 5.15
N ILE A 472 15.02 -9.02 4.71
CA ILE A 472 15.62 -7.86 5.40
C ILE A 472 15.03 -7.68 6.80
N THR A 473 13.70 -7.79 6.94
CA THR A 473 13.05 -7.69 8.26
C THR A 473 13.56 -8.77 9.21
N GLY A 474 13.74 -10.01 8.73
CA GLY A 474 14.35 -11.12 9.47
C GLY A 474 15.77 -10.80 9.93
N ARG A 475 16.62 -10.26 9.06
CA ARG A 475 17.99 -9.83 9.43
C ARG A 475 17.98 -8.79 10.55
N ILE A 476 17.11 -7.79 10.45
CA ILE A 476 17.06 -6.72 11.45
C ILE A 476 16.59 -7.26 12.80
N LEU A 477 15.62 -8.18 12.81
CA LEU A 477 15.21 -8.89 14.02
C LEU A 477 16.36 -9.70 14.61
N GLU A 478 17.19 -10.34 13.79
CA GLU A 478 18.40 -11.04 14.25
C GLU A 478 19.39 -10.08 14.92
N ALA A 479 19.70 -8.96 14.24
CA ALA A 479 20.62 -7.95 14.74
C ALA A 479 20.13 -7.33 16.06
N PHE A 480 18.88 -6.90 16.11
CA PHE A 480 18.27 -6.31 17.29
C PHE A 480 18.06 -7.32 18.42
N GLY A 481 17.68 -8.56 18.11
CA GLY A 481 17.60 -9.66 19.07
C GLY A 481 18.94 -9.93 19.74
N LEU A 482 20.02 -9.98 18.95
CA LEU A 482 21.37 -10.12 19.49
C LEU A 482 21.78 -8.90 20.36
N MET A 483 21.43 -7.68 19.95
CA MET A 483 21.69 -6.48 20.75
C MET A 483 20.95 -6.50 22.09
N ILE A 484 19.68 -6.92 22.10
CA ILE A 484 18.88 -7.08 23.32
C ILE A 484 19.53 -8.11 24.24
N LEU A 485 19.92 -9.27 23.70
CA LEU A 485 20.56 -10.35 24.46
C LEU A 485 21.90 -9.93 25.09
N ARG A 486 22.65 -9.04 24.41
CA ARG A 486 23.96 -8.56 24.86
C ARG A 486 23.90 -7.23 25.62
N ALA A 487 22.71 -6.69 25.87
CA ALA A 487 22.55 -5.42 26.54
C ALA A 487 23.14 -5.46 27.97
N PRO A 488 23.87 -4.41 28.41
CA PRO A 488 24.43 -4.37 29.75
C PRO A 488 23.35 -4.07 30.80
N ASP A 489 23.53 -4.56 32.03
CA ASP A 489 22.59 -4.38 33.15
C ASP A 489 22.46 -2.92 33.66
N LYS A 490 23.22 -1.96 33.10
CA LYS A 490 23.32 -0.59 33.62
C LYS A 490 22.50 0.42 32.81
N ASN A 491 21.64 1.18 33.50
CA ASN A 491 20.72 2.19 32.94
C ASN A 491 21.39 3.41 32.26
N SER A 492 22.72 3.54 32.28
CA SER A 492 23.44 4.72 31.76
C SER A 492 24.04 4.56 30.35
N SER A 493 23.92 3.39 29.72
CA SER A 493 24.45 3.18 28.36
C SER A 493 23.54 3.78 27.29
N GLN A 494 24.12 4.22 26.16
CA GLN A 494 23.33 4.69 25.00
C GLN A 494 22.41 3.60 24.47
N LEU A 495 22.85 2.34 24.46
CA LEU A 495 22.02 1.20 24.09
C LEU A 495 20.78 1.10 24.97
N PHE A 496 20.94 1.23 26.30
CA PHE A 496 19.81 1.14 27.23
C PHE A 496 18.70 2.15 26.90
N GLN A 497 19.07 3.36 26.45
CA GLN A 497 18.11 4.38 26.02
C GLN A 497 17.39 4.01 24.71
N LEU A 498 18.05 3.24 23.83
CA LEU A 498 17.48 2.77 22.56
C LEU A 498 16.63 1.50 22.71
N LEU A 499 16.86 0.67 23.74
CA LEU A 499 16.17 -0.61 23.92
C LEU A 499 14.64 -0.54 23.83
N PRO A 500 13.94 0.46 24.40
CA PRO A 500 12.49 0.57 24.25
C PRO A 500 12.06 0.74 22.78
N ALA A 501 12.79 1.56 22.02
CA ALA A 501 12.53 1.77 20.59
C ALA A 501 12.85 0.51 19.78
N ILE A 502 13.97 -0.17 20.09
CA ILE A 502 14.36 -1.45 19.48
C ILE A 502 13.27 -2.50 19.69
N ARG A 503 12.81 -2.70 20.94
CA ARG A 503 11.75 -3.67 21.24
C ARG A 503 10.43 -3.34 20.54
N ALA A 504 10.04 -2.06 20.52
CA ALA A 504 8.85 -1.62 19.81
C ALA A 504 8.95 -1.88 18.29
N ALA A 505 10.12 -1.61 17.70
CA ALA A 505 10.40 -1.88 16.30
C ALA A 505 10.37 -3.39 16.00
N CYS A 506 10.94 -4.23 16.87
CA CYS A 506 10.94 -5.69 16.72
C CYS A 506 9.52 -6.26 16.75
N ARG A 507 8.65 -5.82 17.68
CA ARG A 507 7.25 -6.26 17.71
C ARG A 507 6.51 -5.94 16.42
N ARG A 508 6.74 -4.75 15.85
CA ARG A 508 6.18 -4.38 14.53
C ARG A 508 6.76 -5.23 13.40
N GLY A 509 8.06 -5.53 13.43
CA GLY A 509 8.71 -6.43 12.47
C GLY A 509 8.18 -7.86 12.52
N ILE A 510 7.94 -8.40 13.73
CA ILE A 510 7.31 -9.70 13.93
C ILE A 510 5.90 -9.70 13.33
N LYS A 511 5.10 -8.66 13.60
CA LYS A 511 3.76 -8.50 13.02
C LYS A 511 3.78 -8.42 11.49
N TYR A 512 4.78 -7.75 10.92
CA TYR A 512 4.99 -7.72 9.48
C TYR A 512 5.28 -9.13 8.92
N LEU A 513 6.17 -9.90 9.57
CA LEU A 513 6.45 -11.29 9.18
C LEU A 513 5.20 -12.18 9.27
N VAL A 514 4.36 -12.02 10.29
CA VAL A 514 3.06 -12.72 10.39
C VAL A 514 2.21 -12.42 9.14
N SER A 515 2.13 -11.15 8.74
CA SER A 515 1.28 -10.73 7.62
C SER A 515 1.78 -11.12 6.23
N THR A 516 3.04 -11.56 6.13
CA THR A 516 3.72 -11.89 4.86
C THR A 516 4.11 -13.36 4.76
N GLN A 517 3.84 -14.18 5.79
CA GLN A 517 4.05 -15.62 5.73
C GLN A 517 3.07 -16.25 4.73
N GLU A 518 3.60 -17.07 3.83
CA GLU A 518 2.80 -17.82 2.85
C GLU A 518 1.97 -18.90 3.55
N ALA A 519 0.90 -19.35 2.89
CA ALA A 519 0.03 -20.40 3.43
C ALA A 519 0.77 -21.74 3.70
N ASN A 520 1.86 -21.99 2.99
CA ASN A 520 2.72 -23.17 3.21
C ASN A 520 3.73 -22.98 4.36
N GLY A 521 3.78 -21.80 4.99
CA GLY A 521 4.69 -21.47 6.08
C GLY A 521 6.00 -20.78 5.66
N ALA A 522 6.29 -20.68 4.36
CA ALA A 522 7.52 -20.04 3.86
C ALA A 522 7.40 -18.51 3.81
N TRP A 523 8.55 -17.84 3.68
CA TRP A 523 8.62 -16.43 3.29
C TRP A 523 9.38 -16.27 1.98
N PHE A 524 8.90 -15.36 1.13
CA PHE A 524 9.54 -14.98 -0.12
C PHE A 524 10.90 -14.32 0.14
N GLY A 525 11.92 -14.70 -0.62
CA GLY A 525 13.24 -14.07 -0.61
C GLY A 525 13.34 -13.06 -1.75
N ARG A 526 13.41 -11.77 -1.43
CA ARG A 526 13.45 -10.70 -2.43
C ARG A 526 14.85 -10.50 -3.00
N TRP A 527 15.88 -10.69 -2.17
CA TRP A 527 17.29 -10.41 -2.51
C TRP A 527 18.16 -11.67 -2.62
N GLY A 528 17.63 -12.82 -2.21
CA GLY A 528 18.26 -14.13 -2.42
C GLY A 528 17.25 -15.16 -2.92
N CYS A 529 17.71 -16.08 -3.77
CA CYS A 529 16.83 -17.07 -4.40
C CYS A 529 16.45 -18.19 -3.42
N ASN A 530 15.18 -18.54 -3.24
CA ASN A 530 14.02 -17.65 -3.16
C ASN A 530 13.37 -17.89 -1.78
N TYR A 531 12.44 -18.85 -1.68
CA TYR A 531 11.75 -19.14 -0.42
C TYR A 531 12.65 -19.72 0.66
N ILE A 532 13.69 -20.50 0.31
CA ILE A 532 14.68 -20.98 1.29
C ILE A 532 15.43 -19.80 1.91
N TYR A 533 15.78 -18.80 1.09
CA TYR A 533 16.49 -17.61 1.54
C TYR A 533 15.62 -16.75 2.46
N GLY A 534 14.42 -16.37 2.02
CA GLY A 534 13.49 -15.58 2.84
C GLY A 534 13.13 -16.26 4.15
N THR A 535 12.81 -17.56 4.09
CA THR A 535 12.45 -18.36 5.28
C THR A 535 13.61 -18.49 6.26
N SER A 536 14.84 -18.69 5.78
CA SER A 536 16.00 -18.82 6.68
C SER A 536 16.27 -17.52 7.45
N HIS A 537 16.22 -16.36 6.79
CA HIS A 537 16.43 -15.06 7.45
C HIS A 537 15.33 -14.72 8.45
N ALA A 538 14.07 -14.97 8.09
CA ALA A 538 12.94 -14.80 9.00
C ALA A 538 13.11 -15.69 10.24
N LEU A 539 13.44 -16.97 10.07
CA LEU A 539 13.65 -17.91 11.18
C LEU A 539 14.84 -17.52 12.08
N CYS A 540 15.96 -17.08 11.51
CA CYS A 540 17.12 -16.61 12.28
C CYS A 540 16.76 -15.42 13.18
N GLY A 541 16.01 -14.44 12.68
CA GLY A 541 15.54 -13.32 13.49
C GLY A 541 14.54 -13.72 14.55
N LEU A 542 13.53 -14.52 14.17
CA LEU A 542 12.47 -14.99 15.06
C LEU A 542 12.99 -15.87 16.21
N ALA A 543 14.12 -16.55 16.04
CA ALA A 543 14.74 -17.37 17.08
C ALA A 543 15.00 -16.61 18.39
N TYR A 544 15.30 -15.31 18.33
CA TYR A 544 15.53 -14.48 19.51
C TYR A 544 14.26 -14.15 20.31
N PHE A 545 13.07 -14.36 19.73
CA PHE A 545 11.80 -13.93 20.30
C PHE A 545 10.84 -15.10 20.63
N LEU A 546 11.30 -16.34 20.50
CA LEU A 546 10.50 -17.56 20.73
C LEU A 546 9.81 -17.62 22.10
N GLN A 547 10.43 -17.05 23.14
CA GLN A 547 9.90 -17.05 24.51
C GLN A 547 9.17 -15.75 24.87
N GLU A 548 9.34 -14.69 24.08
CA GLU A 548 8.80 -13.36 24.38
C GLU A 548 7.45 -13.10 23.70
N ASP A 549 7.18 -13.79 22.59
CA ASP A 549 6.00 -13.54 21.76
C ASP A 549 5.37 -14.86 21.26
N GLN A 550 4.12 -15.11 21.66
CA GLN A 550 3.42 -16.33 21.30
C GLN A 550 3.18 -16.45 19.79
N GLN A 551 3.05 -15.33 19.06
CA GLN A 551 2.86 -15.33 17.61
C GLN A 551 4.07 -15.95 16.89
N VAL A 552 5.27 -15.76 17.44
CA VAL A 552 6.51 -16.34 16.89
C VAL A 552 6.43 -17.87 16.86
N SER A 553 5.92 -18.49 17.93
CA SER A 553 5.77 -19.95 18.00
C SER A 553 4.81 -20.50 16.93
N THR A 554 3.79 -19.72 16.57
CA THR A 554 2.80 -20.10 15.55
C THR A 554 3.34 -20.02 14.13
N MET A 555 4.26 -19.09 13.85
CA MET A 555 4.91 -18.95 12.55
C MET A 555 6.04 -19.96 12.31
N VAL A 556 6.87 -20.20 13.34
CA VAL A 556 8.10 -20.99 13.21
C VAL A 556 7.82 -22.46 12.88
N ARG A 557 6.78 -23.05 13.47
CA ARG A 557 6.45 -24.47 13.26
C ARG A 557 6.14 -24.81 11.79
N PRO A 558 5.19 -24.14 11.10
CA PRO A 558 4.91 -24.44 9.69
C PRO A 558 6.11 -24.12 8.80
N ALA A 559 6.87 -23.06 9.06
CA ALA A 559 8.09 -22.74 8.32
C ALA A 559 9.15 -23.85 8.40
N LEU A 560 9.37 -24.42 9.59
CA LEU A 560 10.29 -25.56 9.78
C LEU A 560 9.77 -26.84 9.12
N GLN A 561 8.46 -27.09 9.15
CA GLN A 561 7.85 -28.22 8.45
C GLN A 561 8.02 -28.09 6.94
N TRP A 562 7.79 -26.89 6.40
CA TRP A 562 8.03 -26.58 5.01
C TRP A 562 9.49 -26.82 4.64
N LEU A 563 10.45 -26.24 5.38
CA LEU A 563 11.87 -26.42 5.08
C LEU A 563 12.27 -27.90 5.06
N LYS A 564 11.82 -28.70 6.04
CA LYS A 564 12.05 -30.16 6.05
C LYS A 564 11.43 -30.87 4.85
N SER A 565 10.25 -30.44 4.39
CA SER A 565 9.59 -31.02 3.23
C SER A 565 10.30 -30.73 1.90
N GLN A 566 11.16 -29.70 1.87
CA GLN A 566 11.94 -29.31 0.69
C GLN A 566 13.36 -29.88 0.68
N GLN A 567 13.69 -30.78 1.62
CA GLN A 567 15.00 -31.44 1.64
C GLN A 567 15.09 -32.46 0.50
N ASN A 568 16.18 -32.41 -0.26
CA ASN A 568 16.48 -33.34 -1.34
C ASN A 568 16.92 -34.71 -0.80
N ASP A 569 16.87 -35.74 -1.65
CA ASP A 569 17.31 -37.11 -1.32
C ASP A 569 18.80 -37.19 -0.93
N ASP A 570 19.63 -36.25 -1.42
CA ASP A 570 21.05 -36.14 -1.06
C ASP A 570 21.29 -35.41 0.28
N GLY A 571 20.22 -34.96 0.95
CA GLY A 571 20.25 -34.25 2.21
C GLY A 571 20.42 -32.73 2.09
N GLY A 572 20.63 -32.19 0.88
CA GLY A 572 20.73 -30.76 0.60
C GLY A 572 19.36 -30.09 0.39
N TRP A 573 19.41 -28.81 0.02
CA TRP A 573 18.24 -28.03 -0.40
C TRP A 573 18.59 -27.25 -1.68
N ASP A 574 17.64 -27.17 -2.60
CA ASP A 574 17.70 -26.26 -3.74
C ASP A 574 16.33 -25.63 -4.01
N ASN A 575 16.28 -24.66 -4.92
CA ASN A 575 15.03 -23.99 -5.28
C ASN A 575 14.39 -24.54 -6.58
N THR A 576 14.93 -25.60 -7.19
CA THR A 576 14.55 -26.04 -8.55
C THR A 576 13.14 -26.64 -8.60
N SER A 577 12.70 -27.33 -7.54
CA SER A 577 11.35 -27.90 -7.42
C SER A 577 10.26 -26.85 -7.14
N ILE A 578 10.65 -25.63 -6.76
CA ILE A 578 9.75 -24.52 -6.37
C ILE A 578 9.55 -23.52 -7.52
N GLN A 579 10.27 -23.68 -8.64
CA GLN A 579 10.23 -22.76 -9.78
C GLN A 579 9.30 -23.25 -10.89
N SER A 580 8.11 -22.66 -11.00
CA SER A 580 7.41 -22.64 -12.28
C SER A 580 8.19 -21.73 -13.27
N PRO A 581 8.21 -22.02 -14.59
CA PRO A 581 8.84 -21.15 -15.59
C PRO A 581 8.32 -19.70 -15.55
N THR A 582 7.09 -19.50 -15.06
CA THR A 582 6.46 -18.20 -14.79
C THR A 582 7.09 -17.41 -13.64
N GLN A 583 7.73 -18.08 -12.65
CA GLN A 583 8.40 -17.42 -11.52
C GLN A 583 9.85 -17.02 -11.84
N VAL A 584 10.45 -17.59 -12.88
CA VAL A 584 11.84 -17.29 -13.26
C VAL A 584 11.93 -15.93 -14.00
N ALA A 585 10.91 -15.58 -14.78
CA ALA A 585 10.71 -14.22 -15.28
C ALA A 585 10.41 -13.20 -14.17
N ALA A 586 10.06 -13.66 -12.96
CA ALA A 586 9.75 -12.85 -11.78
C ALA A 586 10.95 -12.61 -10.84
N MET A 587 12.17 -13.04 -11.20
CA MET A 587 13.39 -12.68 -10.45
C MET A 587 13.84 -11.23 -10.62
N GLY A 588 13.12 -10.47 -11.44
CA GLY A 588 12.74 -9.11 -11.12
C GLY A 588 11.23 -9.03 -10.97
N LEU A 589 10.77 -8.64 -9.78
CA LEU A 589 9.78 -7.56 -9.65
C LEU A 589 8.30 -7.83 -9.96
N LEU A 590 7.88 -9.06 -10.21
CA LEU A 590 6.44 -9.38 -10.15
C LEU A 590 6.00 -9.74 -8.73
N SER A 591 6.00 -8.76 -7.81
CA SER A 591 5.11 -8.84 -6.63
C SER A 591 3.73 -8.27 -6.99
N THR A 592 3.10 -8.86 -8.00
CA THR A 592 1.64 -9.02 -7.94
C THR A 592 1.34 -10.40 -7.38
N PHE A 593 1.88 -10.70 -6.19
CA PHE A 593 1.37 -11.81 -5.40
C PHE A 593 -0.01 -11.39 -4.88
N GLY A 594 -1.02 -11.53 -5.76
CA GLY A 594 -2.37 -11.77 -5.28
C GLY A 594 -2.26 -12.97 -4.36
N ARG A 595 -2.63 -12.79 -3.08
CA ARG A 595 -2.71 -13.88 -2.11
C ARG A 595 -3.39 -15.07 -2.80
N ALA A 596 -2.88 -16.29 -2.61
CA ALA A 596 -3.47 -17.46 -3.26
C ALA A 596 -4.97 -17.55 -2.90
N ARG A 597 -5.82 -17.76 -3.91
CA ARG A 597 -7.25 -18.00 -3.65
C ARG A 597 -7.39 -19.27 -2.79
N PRO A 598 -8.19 -19.25 -1.71
CA PRO A 598 -8.46 -20.46 -0.94
C PRO A 598 -9.07 -21.53 -1.84
N ALA A 599 -8.73 -22.80 -1.58
CA ALA A 599 -9.32 -23.91 -2.31
C ALA A 599 -10.85 -23.90 -2.19
N THR A 600 -11.55 -24.19 -3.28
CA THR A 600 -13.00 -24.38 -3.27
C THR A 600 -13.33 -25.68 -2.53
N ILE A 601 -14.22 -25.62 -1.55
CA ILE A 601 -14.65 -26.79 -0.79
C ILE A 601 -15.89 -27.39 -1.49
N PRO A 602 -15.85 -28.64 -1.97
CA PRO A 602 -16.94 -29.20 -2.80
C PRO A 602 -18.30 -29.31 -2.13
N THR A 603 -18.33 -29.34 -0.79
CA THR A 603 -19.59 -29.40 -0.01
C THR A 603 -20.27 -28.05 0.13
N ASP A 604 -19.60 -26.95 -0.24
CA ASP A 604 -20.18 -25.62 -0.10
C ASP A 604 -21.24 -25.37 -1.16
N ARG A 605 -22.35 -24.76 -0.74
CA ARG A 605 -23.32 -24.22 -1.68
C ARG A 605 -22.83 -22.86 -2.15
N VAL A 606 -22.48 -22.76 -3.43
CA VAL A 606 -22.01 -21.52 -4.05
C VAL A 606 -23.19 -20.75 -4.65
N VAL A 607 -23.37 -19.49 -4.24
CA VAL A 607 -24.40 -18.58 -4.78
C VAL A 607 -23.79 -17.21 -5.08
N PRO A 608 -24.20 -16.53 -6.17
CA PRO A 608 -23.67 -15.19 -6.48
C PRO A 608 -24.14 -14.18 -5.43
N LEU A 609 -23.36 -13.11 -5.23
CA LEU A 609 -23.88 -11.95 -4.50
C LEU A 609 -25.03 -11.30 -5.29
N ARG A 610 -25.98 -10.71 -4.56
CA ARG A 610 -27.05 -9.92 -5.17
C ARG A 610 -26.47 -8.73 -5.92
N TYR A 611 -27.15 -8.28 -6.96
CA TYR A 611 -26.63 -7.27 -7.88
C TYR A 611 -26.19 -5.98 -7.18
N TRP A 612 -26.99 -5.50 -6.22
CA TRP A 612 -26.73 -4.25 -5.50
C TRP A 612 -25.81 -4.40 -4.28
N ASP A 613 -25.49 -5.64 -3.89
CA ASP A 613 -24.48 -5.93 -2.86
C ASP A 613 -23.07 -5.97 -3.48
N ASP A 614 -22.95 -6.42 -4.73
CA ASP A 614 -21.68 -6.56 -5.45
C ASP A 614 -21.23 -5.30 -6.21
N LEU A 615 -21.27 -4.15 -5.54
CA LEU A 615 -20.84 -2.86 -6.13
C LEU A 615 -19.40 -2.53 -5.74
N HIS A 616 -18.58 -2.09 -6.70
CA HIS A 616 -17.14 -1.82 -6.49
C HIS A 616 -16.84 -0.91 -5.29
N TYR A 617 -17.68 0.10 -5.04
CA TYR A 617 -17.48 1.00 -3.91
C TYR A 617 -17.81 0.35 -2.56
N LEU A 618 -18.83 -0.51 -2.50
CA LEU A 618 -19.18 -1.27 -1.30
C LEU A 618 -18.12 -2.32 -0.96
N ARG A 619 -17.50 -2.93 -1.99
CA ARG A 619 -16.36 -3.85 -1.81
C ARG A 619 -15.16 -3.20 -1.11
N SER A 620 -15.09 -1.88 -1.10
CA SER A 620 -13.96 -1.12 -0.54
C SER A 620 -14.19 -0.62 0.88
N LEU A 621 -15.41 -0.79 1.41
CA LEU A 621 -15.85 -0.24 2.69
C LEU A 621 -16.02 -1.35 3.72
N CYS A 622 -15.24 -1.28 4.79
CA CYS A 622 -15.38 -2.13 5.97
C CYS A 622 -15.69 -1.26 7.19
N HIS A 623 -16.52 -1.77 8.10
CA HIS A 623 -16.93 -1.08 9.32
C HIS A 623 -16.60 -1.88 10.56
N ASP A 624 -16.22 -1.19 11.64
CA ASP A 624 -16.25 -1.69 13.02
C ASP A 624 -17.32 -0.95 13.79
N PHE A 625 -18.48 -1.57 13.92
CA PHE A 625 -19.62 -0.96 14.58
C PHE A 625 -19.65 -1.39 16.04
N THR A 626 -19.26 -0.50 16.95
CA THR A 626 -19.07 -0.77 18.37
C THR A 626 -20.17 -0.12 19.21
N PHE A 627 -20.86 -0.94 20.01
CA PHE A 627 -21.71 -0.49 21.09
C PHE A 627 -20.89 -0.38 22.37
N ARG A 628 -21.03 0.74 23.09
CA ARG A 628 -20.59 0.88 24.47
C ARG A 628 -21.79 0.70 25.38
N PHE A 629 -21.69 -0.24 26.31
CA PHE A 629 -22.61 -0.41 27.43
C PHE A 629 -21.91 0.02 28.71
N ASP A 630 -22.58 0.81 29.55
CA ASP A 630 -22.12 1.09 30.92
C ASP A 630 -22.62 0.00 31.90
N ASP A 631 -22.77 -1.21 31.38
CA ASP A 631 -23.14 -2.46 32.05
C ASP A 631 -22.12 -3.54 31.70
N VAL A 632 -21.95 -4.51 32.59
CA VAL A 632 -21.13 -5.69 32.32
C VAL A 632 -22.01 -6.76 31.69
N LEU A 633 -21.70 -7.16 30.46
CA LEU A 633 -22.44 -8.18 29.70
C LEU A 633 -21.65 -9.50 29.68
N ASP A 634 -22.39 -10.61 29.68
CA ASP A 634 -21.85 -11.96 29.53
C ASP A 634 -21.49 -12.25 28.06
N ALA A 635 -20.19 -12.20 27.75
CA ALA A 635 -19.68 -12.50 26.42
C ALA A 635 -20.04 -13.92 25.94
N SER A 636 -20.04 -14.91 26.84
CA SER A 636 -20.37 -16.30 26.48
C SER A 636 -21.85 -16.44 26.12
N LYS A 637 -22.73 -15.70 26.81
CA LYS A 637 -24.16 -15.67 26.49
C LYS A 637 -24.45 -14.99 25.16
N LEU A 638 -23.71 -13.92 24.84
CA LEU A 638 -23.76 -13.26 23.53
C LEU A 638 -23.36 -14.22 22.41
N GLU A 639 -22.22 -14.91 22.58
CA GLU A 639 -21.73 -15.92 21.62
C GLU A 639 -22.74 -17.06 21.42
N ALA A 640 -23.24 -17.65 22.51
CA ALA A 640 -24.19 -18.75 22.47
C ALA A 640 -25.51 -18.37 21.78
N ALA A 641 -26.00 -17.14 21.99
CA ALA A 641 -27.19 -16.65 21.30
C ALA A 641 -26.93 -16.43 19.80
N LEU A 642 -25.72 -16.02 19.41
CA LEU A 642 -25.37 -15.85 17.99
C LEU A 642 -25.21 -17.21 17.31
N ASP A 643 -24.55 -18.18 17.95
CA ASP A 643 -24.50 -19.57 17.50
C ASP A 643 -25.90 -20.11 17.25
N ARG A 644 -26.79 -19.94 18.23
CA ARG A 644 -28.16 -20.41 18.12
C ARG A 644 -28.92 -19.73 16.99
N LEU A 645 -28.71 -18.44 16.76
CA LEU A 645 -29.29 -17.73 15.60
C LEU A 645 -28.84 -18.38 14.27
N MET A 646 -27.58 -18.78 14.14
CA MET A 646 -27.06 -19.41 12.92
C MET A 646 -27.71 -20.77 12.61
N GLU A 647 -28.35 -21.41 13.60
CA GLU A 647 -29.07 -22.68 13.43
C GLU A 647 -30.56 -22.50 13.07
N ILE A 648 -31.10 -21.28 13.17
CA ILE A 648 -32.53 -21.03 12.94
C ILE A 648 -32.78 -20.81 11.44
N GLY A 649 -33.30 -21.85 10.77
CA GLY A 649 -33.67 -21.78 9.36
C GLY A 649 -32.48 -21.43 8.47
N ASP A 650 -32.63 -20.40 7.63
CA ASP A 650 -31.60 -19.96 6.67
C ASP A 650 -30.63 -18.91 7.24
N TRP A 651 -30.72 -18.54 8.53
CA TRP A 651 -29.83 -17.53 9.14
C TRP A 651 -28.36 -17.94 9.14
N GLY A 652 -28.07 -19.25 9.13
CA GLY A 652 -26.72 -19.79 9.00
C GLY A 652 -25.97 -19.27 7.77
N GLN A 653 -26.68 -18.86 6.70
CA GLN A 653 -26.05 -18.32 5.49
C GLN A 653 -25.13 -17.11 5.79
N LEU A 654 -25.32 -16.38 6.89
CA LEU A 654 -24.39 -15.32 7.32
C LEU A 654 -22.95 -15.81 7.54
N GLY A 655 -22.76 -17.10 7.80
CA GLY A 655 -21.45 -17.75 7.85
C GLY A 655 -20.84 -18.08 6.49
N ALA A 656 -21.40 -17.58 5.39
CA ALA A 656 -20.78 -17.70 4.07
C ALA A 656 -19.36 -17.13 4.04
N ARG A 657 -18.54 -17.70 3.17
CA ARG A 657 -17.20 -17.24 2.83
C ARG A 657 -17.28 -16.44 1.55
N LEU A 658 -16.68 -15.26 1.54
CA LEU A 658 -16.66 -14.42 0.35
C LEU A 658 -15.54 -14.88 -0.59
N ARG A 659 -15.85 -15.03 -1.88
CA ARG A 659 -14.88 -15.42 -2.91
C ARG A 659 -15.04 -14.57 -4.16
N LEU A 660 -13.96 -14.49 -4.95
CA LEU A 660 -13.97 -13.85 -6.26
C LEU A 660 -13.86 -14.94 -7.33
N ASN A 661 -14.84 -14.99 -8.24
CA ASN A 661 -14.81 -15.93 -9.35
C ASN A 661 -13.95 -15.42 -10.52
N ASP A 662 -13.80 -16.24 -11.55
CA ASP A 662 -12.95 -15.96 -12.72
C ASP A 662 -13.43 -14.78 -13.56
N ASN A 663 -14.69 -14.38 -13.40
CA ASN A 663 -15.26 -13.19 -14.05
C ASN A 663 -15.12 -11.92 -13.19
N GLY A 664 -14.40 -11.97 -12.06
CA GLY A 664 -14.22 -10.84 -11.15
C GLY A 664 -15.48 -10.47 -10.34
N LYS A 665 -16.46 -11.37 -10.25
CA LYS A 665 -17.68 -11.20 -9.45
C LYS A 665 -17.55 -11.89 -8.11
N LEU A 666 -18.17 -11.29 -7.09
CA LEU A 666 -18.18 -11.88 -5.76
C LEU A 666 -19.27 -12.96 -5.67
N GLU A 667 -18.96 -14.01 -4.92
CA GLU A 667 -19.88 -15.10 -4.61
C GLU A 667 -19.75 -15.56 -3.17
N TYR A 668 -20.85 -16.07 -2.63
CA TYR A 668 -20.94 -16.70 -1.33
C TYR A 668 -20.68 -18.19 -1.45
N HIS A 669 -19.71 -18.69 -0.69
CA HIS A 669 -19.48 -20.11 -0.46
C HIS A 669 -20.07 -20.44 0.90
N ILE A 670 -21.25 -21.05 0.93
CA ILE A 670 -22.00 -21.34 2.15
C ILE A 670 -21.62 -22.76 2.61
N PRO A 671 -20.94 -22.92 3.76
CA PRO A 671 -20.62 -24.23 4.30
C PRO A 671 -21.87 -25.08 4.54
N ALA A 672 -21.79 -26.39 4.26
CA ALA A 672 -22.87 -27.33 4.58
C ALA A 672 -23.07 -27.48 6.09
N GLU A 673 -21.97 -27.40 6.85
CA GLU A 673 -21.94 -27.48 8.32
C GLU A 673 -20.88 -26.51 8.84
N TYR A 674 -21.05 -26.05 10.08
CA TYR A 674 -20.11 -25.16 10.76
C TYR A 674 -19.40 -25.92 11.89
N ASP A 675 -18.07 -25.95 11.86
CA ASP A 675 -17.25 -26.47 12.95
C ASP A 675 -16.63 -25.30 13.72
N LYS A 676 -16.87 -25.24 15.03
CA LYS A 676 -16.43 -24.10 15.86
C LYS A 676 -14.92 -23.88 15.87
N ASN A 677 -14.14 -24.95 15.72
CA ASN A 677 -12.68 -24.88 15.87
C ASN A 677 -11.95 -24.63 14.55
N THR A 678 -12.51 -25.10 13.44
CA THR A 678 -11.83 -25.10 12.14
C THR A 678 -12.53 -24.21 11.11
N ARG A 679 -13.86 -24.12 11.13
CA ARG A 679 -14.64 -23.39 10.14
C ARG A 679 -15.93 -22.80 10.71
N PRO A 680 -15.84 -21.85 11.67
CA PRO A 680 -17.00 -21.36 12.40
C PRO A 680 -17.92 -20.51 11.53
N ALA A 681 -19.17 -20.34 11.96
CA ALA A 681 -20.16 -19.49 11.29
C ALA A 681 -19.80 -17.99 11.39
N PHE A 682 -19.10 -17.57 12.44
CA PHE A 682 -18.63 -16.20 12.64
C PHE A 682 -17.32 -16.24 13.44
N GLY A 683 -16.52 -15.18 13.36
CA GLY A 683 -15.42 -14.99 14.29
C GLY A 683 -15.96 -14.40 15.58
N PHE A 684 -15.52 -14.91 16.73
CA PHE A 684 -15.84 -14.36 18.05
C PHE A 684 -14.58 -14.27 18.88
N THR A 685 -14.33 -13.11 19.49
CA THR A 685 -13.17 -12.88 20.36
C THR A 685 -13.62 -12.11 21.60
N ASN A 686 -13.05 -12.45 22.76
CA ASN A 686 -13.34 -11.82 24.04
C ASN A 686 -12.03 -11.33 24.68
N ALA A 687 -12.03 -10.14 25.25
CA ALA A 687 -10.93 -9.56 26.00
C ALA A 687 -11.43 -9.03 27.35
N GLU A 688 -10.92 -9.58 28.45
CA GLU A 688 -11.27 -9.17 29.81
C GLU A 688 -10.12 -8.37 30.43
N TYR A 689 -10.42 -7.18 30.94
CA TYR A 689 -9.39 -6.25 31.41
C TYR A 689 -9.20 -6.24 32.94
N GLY A 690 -10.18 -6.71 33.72
CA GLY A 690 -10.09 -6.77 35.18
C GLY A 690 -9.85 -5.42 35.87
N ILE A 691 -10.26 -4.33 35.20
CA ILE A 691 -10.19 -2.95 35.70
C ILE A 691 -11.45 -2.19 35.25
N SER A 692 -11.74 -1.05 35.87
CA SER A 692 -12.73 -0.11 35.35
C SER A 692 -12.32 0.45 33.98
N ILE A 693 -13.29 0.67 33.10
CA ILE A 693 -13.05 1.33 31.81
C ILE A 693 -12.46 2.74 31.99
N ASN A 694 -12.69 3.39 33.14
CA ASN A 694 -12.12 4.70 33.49
C ASN A 694 -10.62 4.65 33.83
N GLU A 695 -10.11 3.48 34.20
CA GLU A 695 -8.69 3.27 34.50
C GLU A 695 -7.91 2.88 33.24
N HIS A 696 -8.61 2.36 32.21
CA HIS A 696 -7.99 1.98 30.96
C HIS A 696 -7.57 3.22 30.12
N PRO A 697 -6.31 3.32 29.65
CA PRO A 697 -5.79 4.52 28.97
C PRO A 697 -6.61 4.99 27.75
N LEU A 698 -7.17 4.04 27.00
CA LEU A 698 -8.06 4.33 25.87
C LEU A 698 -9.54 4.34 26.26
N GLY A 699 -9.93 3.50 27.23
CA GLY A 699 -11.32 3.32 27.63
C GLY A 699 -11.88 4.56 28.33
N ALA A 700 -11.04 5.22 29.13
CA ALA A 700 -11.37 6.45 29.85
C ALA A 700 -11.69 7.62 28.91
N ARG A 701 -11.17 7.56 27.67
CA ARG A 701 -11.30 8.60 26.66
C ARG A 701 -12.46 8.36 25.68
N LEU A 702 -13.10 7.19 25.72
CA LEU A 702 -14.30 6.92 24.94
C LEU A 702 -15.43 7.84 25.42
N PRO A 703 -16.18 8.48 24.49
CA PRO A 703 -17.33 9.30 24.86
C PRO A 703 -18.34 8.56 25.73
N LYS A 704 -19.01 9.33 26.60
CA LYS A 704 -20.04 8.85 27.54
C LYS A 704 -21.25 9.76 27.51
N THR A 705 -22.42 9.22 27.79
CA THR A 705 -23.62 10.03 27.99
C THR A 705 -23.43 10.98 29.19
N GLY A 706 -23.87 12.23 29.07
CA GLY A 706 -23.89 13.19 30.19
C GLY A 706 -22.56 13.89 30.55
N GLN A 707 -21.41 13.50 30.00
CA GLN A 707 -20.17 14.27 30.20
C GLN A 707 -20.15 15.55 29.35
N ASP A 708 -19.62 16.66 29.85
CA ASP A 708 -19.45 17.90 29.08
C ASP A 708 -18.25 17.83 28.12
N GLN A 709 -18.27 16.86 27.20
CA GLN A 709 -17.28 16.68 26.13
C GLN A 709 -17.65 17.49 24.88
N SER A 710 -18.19 18.69 25.08
CA SER A 710 -18.99 19.45 24.13
C SER A 710 -18.26 19.92 22.86
N VAL A 711 -16.93 19.76 22.72
CA VAL A 711 -16.19 20.49 21.68
C VAL A 711 -15.42 19.63 20.65
N LEU A 712 -14.73 18.55 21.05
CA LEU A 712 -14.18 17.54 20.12
C LEU A 712 -13.75 16.27 20.87
N SER A 713 -14.31 15.11 20.57
CA SER A 713 -13.78 13.85 21.12
C SER A 713 -12.62 13.32 20.25
N PRO A 714 -11.79 12.38 20.75
CA PRO A 714 -10.74 11.77 19.96
C PRO A 714 -11.27 11.04 18.73
N SER A 715 -10.39 10.78 17.76
CA SER A 715 -10.81 10.13 16.52
C SER A 715 -11.30 8.70 16.78
N CYS A 716 -12.36 8.28 16.08
CA CYS A 716 -12.91 6.92 16.19
C CYS A 716 -11.82 5.84 15.98
N ALA A 717 -10.89 6.08 15.05
CA ALA A 717 -9.80 5.16 14.73
C ALA A 717 -8.78 5.00 15.87
N GLU A 718 -8.69 5.94 16.80
CA GLU A 718 -7.78 5.86 17.95
C GLU A 718 -8.16 4.72 18.91
N PHE A 719 -9.43 4.34 18.93
CA PHE A 719 -9.95 3.26 19.76
C PHE A 719 -9.80 1.88 19.11
N ALA A 720 -9.24 1.78 17.89
CA ALA A 720 -9.05 0.50 17.19
C ALA A 720 -8.33 -0.60 18.02
N PRO A 721 -7.30 -0.30 18.84
CA PRO A 721 -6.67 -1.33 19.69
C PRO A 721 -7.57 -1.87 20.79
N LEU A 722 -8.64 -1.16 21.14
CA LEU A 722 -9.58 -1.53 22.19
C LEU A 722 -10.84 -2.21 21.63
N VAL A 723 -11.30 -1.79 20.44
CA VAL A 723 -12.58 -2.27 19.89
C VAL A 723 -12.42 -3.40 18.88
N ARG A 724 -11.19 -3.85 18.60
CA ARG A 724 -10.90 -4.92 17.64
C ARG A 724 -9.83 -5.87 18.16
N HIS A 725 -9.99 -7.16 17.85
CA HIS A 725 -8.91 -8.14 17.93
C HIS A 725 -7.91 -7.97 16.78
N GLU A 726 -6.66 -8.41 16.96
CA GLU A 726 -5.61 -8.29 15.93
C GLU A 726 -5.97 -9.02 14.62
N ASP A 727 -6.66 -10.16 14.72
CA ASP A 727 -7.08 -10.99 13.57
C ASP A 727 -8.35 -10.49 12.86
N THR A 728 -8.98 -9.43 13.37
CA THR A 728 -10.22 -8.90 12.81
C THR A 728 -9.97 -8.38 11.39
N PRO A 729 -10.74 -8.78 10.35
CA PRO A 729 -10.56 -8.35 8.96
C PRO A 729 -10.83 -6.86 8.74
N ARG A 730 -10.15 -6.22 7.80
CA ARG A 730 -10.21 -4.76 7.55
C ARG A 730 -10.51 -4.38 6.10
N GLU A 731 -10.28 -5.29 5.17
CA GLU A 731 -10.45 -5.04 3.74
C GLU A 731 -10.89 -6.29 2.99
N LEU A 732 -11.45 -6.12 1.79
CA LEU A 732 -11.94 -7.22 0.95
C LEU A 732 -10.93 -8.38 0.84
N ALA A 733 -9.65 -8.05 0.67
CA ALA A 733 -8.56 -9.02 0.53
C ALA A 733 -8.45 -9.96 1.74
N ASP A 734 -8.84 -9.53 2.94
CA ASP A 734 -8.83 -10.39 4.12
C ASP A 734 -9.88 -11.49 4.03
N TRP A 735 -11.01 -11.26 3.37
CA TRP A 735 -12.05 -12.26 3.16
C TRP A 735 -11.82 -13.12 1.91
N ILE A 736 -11.55 -12.53 0.75
CA ILE A 736 -11.48 -13.29 -0.51
C ILE A 736 -10.26 -14.22 -0.58
N TYR A 737 -9.23 -13.93 0.21
CA TYR A 737 -7.99 -14.70 0.25
C TYR A 737 -7.80 -15.52 1.52
N SER A 738 -8.85 -15.69 2.32
CA SER A 738 -8.83 -16.62 3.45
C SER A 738 -10.17 -17.30 3.63
N ASP A 739 -10.22 -18.46 4.27
CA ASP A 739 -11.47 -19.17 4.50
C ASP A 739 -12.23 -18.70 5.75
N ARG A 740 -12.33 -17.37 5.93
CA ARG A 740 -12.96 -16.74 7.11
C ARG A 740 -14.42 -16.32 6.87
N PRO A 741 -15.29 -16.39 7.89
CA PRO A 741 -16.68 -15.92 7.79
C PRO A 741 -16.73 -14.41 7.56
N GLN A 742 -17.87 -13.92 7.06
CA GLN A 742 -18.09 -12.50 6.82
C GLN A 742 -18.21 -11.68 8.10
N LEU A 743 -18.79 -12.25 9.16
CA LEU A 743 -18.99 -11.59 10.45
C LEU A 743 -17.83 -11.90 11.40
N HIS A 744 -17.32 -10.85 12.05
CA HIS A 744 -16.40 -10.96 13.18
C HIS A 744 -16.93 -10.12 14.33
N VAL A 745 -17.05 -10.72 15.52
CA VAL A 745 -17.53 -10.08 16.74
C VAL A 745 -16.37 -10.02 17.74
N HIS A 746 -16.18 -8.85 18.34
CA HIS A 746 -15.21 -8.66 19.41
C HIS A 746 -15.91 -8.06 20.63
N VAL A 747 -15.71 -8.66 21.79
CA VAL A 747 -16.25 -8.19 23.08
C VAL A 747 -15.09 -7.82 23.98
N ALA A 748 -15.07 -6.57 24.47
CA ALA A 748 -14.12 -6.10 25.47
C ALA A 748 -14.87 -5.82 26.78
N VAL A 749 -14.57 -6.59 27.83
CA VAL A 749 -15.26 -6.56 29.12
C VAL A 749 -14.38 -5.90 30.18
N PHE A 750 -14.94 -4.87 30.83
CA PHE A 750 -14.39 -4.16 31.97
C PHE A 750 -15.21 -4.49 33.23
N GLU A 751 -14.73 -4.08 34.40
CA GLU A 751 -15.46 -4.27 35.66
C GLU A 751 -16.79 -3.48 35.73
N ASP A 752 -16.91 -2.41 34.93
CA ASP A 752 -18.04 -1.47 34.95
C ASP A 752 -18.61 -1.15 33.55
N ALA A 753 -18.16 -1.82 32.49
CA ALA A 753 -18.60 -1.56 31.12
C ALA A 753 -18.32 -2.73 30.18
N THR A 754 -18.99 -2.76 29.03
CA THR A 754 -18.70 -3.70 27.94
C THR A 754 -18.72 -2.98 26.60
N LEU A 755 -17.76 -3.28 25.74
CA LEU A 755 -17.76 -2.86 24.34
C LEU A 755 -18.06 -4.08 23.46
N LEU A 756 -19.07 -3.97 22.60
CA LEU A 756 -19.47 -5.01 21.65
C LEU A 756 -19.28 -4.49 20.23
N THR A 757 -18.31 -5.04 19.50
CA THR A 757 -18.01 -4.66 18.12
C THR A 757 -18.44 -5.73 17.14
N VAL A 758 -19.11 -5.33 16.06
CA VAL A 758 -19.36 -6.17 14.88
C VAL A 758 -18.62 -5.59 13.68
N SER A 759 -17.69 -6.37 13.13
CA SER A 759 -16.88 -6.02 11.97
C SER A 759 -17.37 -6.77 10.73
N TYR A 760 -17.58 -6.03 9.63
CA TYR A 760 -18.14 -6.56 8.38
C TYR A 760 -17.76 -5.70 7.17
N LEU A 761 -17.78 -6.31 5.98
CA LEU A 761 -17.71 -5.60 4.71
C LEU A 761 -19.09 -5.04 4.34
N HIS A 762 -19.18 -3.83 3.80
CA HIS A 762 -20.45 -3.16 3.49
C HIS A 762 -21.29 -3.90 2.43
N THR A 763 -20.70 -4.85 1.70
CA THR A 763 -21.46 -5.78 0.83
C THR A 763 -22.47 -6.64 1.60
N LEU A 764 -22.30 -6.84 2.93
CA LEU A 764 -23.14 -7.71 3.73
C LEU A 764 -24.49 -7.08 4.11
N PHE A 765 -24.51 -5.82 4.56
CA PHE A 765 -25.74 -5.11 4.87
C PHE A 765 -25.61 -3.58 4.88
N ASP A 766 -26.75 -2.92 4.65
CA ASP A 766 -26.95 -1.52 5.00
C ASP A 766 -27.36 -1.34 6.48
N ALA A 767 -27.62 -0.09 6.90
CA ALA A 767 -28.02 0.20 8.29
C ALA A 767 -29.34 -0.49 8.71
N VAL A 768 -30.32 -0.66 7.82
CA VAL A 768 -31.60 -1.30 8.17
C VAL A 768 -31.43 -2.81 8.29
N ALA A 769 -30.71 -3.43 7.37
CA ALA A 769 -30.38 -4.85 7.45
C ALA A 769 -29.48 -5.17 8.66
N ARG A 770 -28.56 -4.28 9.05
CA ARG A 770 -27.82 -4.38 10.31
C ARG A 770 -28.74 -4.37 11.53
N THR A 771 -29.76 -3.51 11.56
CA THR A 771 -30.78 -3.53 12.63
C THR A 771 -31.57 -4.83 12.66
N ASN A 772 -31.93 -5.40 11.49
CA ASN A 772 -32.63 -6.68 11.43
C ASN A 772 -31.77 -7.81 12.02
N PHE A 773 -30.47 -7.83 11.72
CA PHE A 773 -29.52 -8.76 12.33
C PHE A 773 -29.51 -8.65 13.86
N PHE A 774 -29.34 -7.44 14.42
CA PHE A 774 -29.35 -7.27 15.87
C PHE A 774 -30.68 -7.66 16.52
N LYS A 775 -31.82 -7.35 15.89
CA LYS A 775 -33.14 -7.77 16.40
C LYS A 775 -33.30 -9.28 16.46
N ALA A 776 -32.81 -10.00 15.45
CA ALA A 776 -32.85 -11.45 15.44
C ALA A 776 -31.93 -12.04 16.52
N TRP A 777 -30.71 -11.52 16.66
CA TRP A 777 -29.77 -11.96 17.69
C TRP A 777 -30.29 -11.69 19.11
N ILE A 778 -30.84 -10.51 19.36
CA ILE A 778 -31.44 -10.14 20.64
C ILE A 778 -32.67 -11.02 20.95
N ALA A 779 -33.51 -11.33 19.95
CA ALA A 779 -34.65 -12.22 20.17
C ALA A 779 -34.21 -13.61 20.68
N VAL A 780 -33.14 -14.16 20.13
CA VAL A 780 -32.56 -15.43 20.61
C VAL A 780 -31.96 -15.27 22.02
N LEU A 781 -31.24 -14.16 22.26
CA LEU A 781 -30.65 -13.84 23.56
C LEU A 781 -31.70 -13.77 24.69
N GLU A 782 -32.91 -13.31 24.36
CA GLU A 782 -34.06 -13.21 25.26
C GLU A 782 -34.91 -14.49 25.32
N GLY A 783 -34.54 -15.55 24.59
CA GLY A 783 -35.30 -16.80 24.51
C GLY A 783 -36.60 -16.71 23.72
N ARG A 784 -36.74 -15.70 22.86
CA ARG A 784 -37.90 -15.44 21.99
C ARG A 784 -37.64 -15.85 20.55
N GLU A 785 -37.14 -17.08 20.35
CA GLU A 785 -36.75 -17.61 19.03
C GLU A 785 -37.91 -17.58 18.02
N GLU A 786 -39.16 -17.68 18.48
CA GLU A 786 -40.36 -17.59 17.64
C GLU A 786 -40.55 -16.21 16.97
N GLN A 787 -39.84 -15.19 17.45
CA GLN A 787 -39.85 -13.83 16.90
C GLN A 787 -38.77 -13.60 15.85
N VAL A 788 -37.85 -14.55 15.67
CA VAL A 788 -36.83 -14.50 14.62
C VAL A 788 -37.53 -14.60 13.26
N PRO A 789 -37.46 -13.55 12.41
CA PRO A 789 -38.13 -13.59 11.12
C PRO A 789 -37.46 -14.60 10.19
N PRO A 790 -38.20 -15.22 9.25
CA PRO A 790 -37.61 -16.05 8.22
C PRO A 790 -36.56 -15.26 7.42
N PHE A 791 -35.34 -15.79 7.33
CA PHE A 791 -34.26 -15.21 6.55
C PHE A 791 -34.62 -15.22 5.05
N VAL A 792 -34.25 -14.18 4.31
CA VAL A 792 -34.38 -14.14 2.84
C VAL A 792 -33.10 -14.70 2.23
N PRO A 793 -33.11 -15.92 1.65
CA PRO A 793 -31.93 -16.59 1.13
C PRO A 793 -31.09 -15.73 0.17
N PHE A 794 -29.77 -15.91 0.18
CA PHE A 794 -28.86 -15.11 -0.66
C PHE A 794 -29.03 -15.34 -2.16
N ASP A 795 -29.56 -16.49 -2.58
CA ASP A 795 -29.91 -16.77 -3.97
C ASP A 795 -31.18 -16.06 -4.46
N GLN A 796 -31.94 -15.40 -3.57
CA GLN A 796 -33.07 -14.56 -3.91
C GLN A 796 -32.65 -13.08 -3.96
N ASP A 797 -32.69 -12.46 -5.14
CA ASP A 797 -32.38 -11.03 -5.32
C ASP A 797 -33.66 -10.22 -5.62
N PRO A 798 -34.31 -9.64 -4.59
CA PRO A 798 -35.57 -8.91 -4.74
C PRO A 798 -35.43 -7.59 -5.52
N LEU A 799 -34.20 -7.09 -5.72
CA LEU A 799 -33.93 -5.83 -6.40
C LEU A 799 -33.20 -6.03 -7.75
N CYS A 800 -33.10 -7.28 -8.23
CA CYS A 800 -32.32 -7.62 -9.43
C CYS A 800 -32.80 -6.90 -10.71
N ASP A 801 -34.08 -6.56 -10.80
CA ASP A 801 -34.69 -5.91 -11.97
C ASP A 801 -34.77 -4.38 -11.86
N LEU A 802 -34.42 -3.83 -10.70
CA LEU A 802 -34.45 -2.39 -10.46
C LEU A 802 -33.53 -1.67 -11.47
N GLY A 803 -34.07 -0.69 -12.19
CA GLY A 803 -33.34 0.06 -13.22
C GLY A 803 -33.25 -0.58 -14.61
N LYS A 804 -33.98 -1.68 -14.89
CA LYS A 804 -34.07 -2.26 -16.25
C LYS A 804 -35.23 -1.71 -17.09
N GLU A 805 -36.32 -1.30 -16.45
CA GLU A 805 -37.60 -1.02 -17.14
C GLU A 805 -37.87 0.46 -17.42
N VAL A 806 -37.34 1.37 -16.59
CA VAL A 806 -37.61 2.81 -16.68
C VAL A 806 -36.46 3.53 -17.39
N ALA A 807 -36.82 4.41 -18.32
CA ALA A 807 -35.86 5.26 -19.02
C ALA A 807 -35.13 6.20 -18.06
N ARG A 808 -33.79 6.26 -18.18
CA ARG A 808 -32.92 7.11 -17.35
C ARG A 808 -33.26 8.60 -17.45
N GLU A 809 -33.84 9.02 -18.59
CA GLU A 809 -34.26 10.38 -18.89
C GLU A 809 -35.38 10.86 -17.95
N ASN A 810 -36.10 9.93 -17.31
CA ASN A 810 -37.16 10.24 -16.33
C ASN A 810 -36.60 10.69 -14.97
N TYR A 811 -35.28 10.60 -14.77
CA TYR A 811 -34.66 11.07 -13.54
C TYR A 811 -34.68 12.61 -13.47
N THR A 812 -35.17 13.17 -12.38
CA THR A 812 -35.36 14.63 -12.18
C THR A 812 -34.07 15.44 -12.34
N HIS A 813 -32.91 14.81 -12.13
CA HIS A 813 -31.59 15.42 -12.31
C HIS A 813 -30.83 14.93 -13.55
N PHE A 814 -31.48 14.26 -14.50
CA PHE A 814 -30.84 13.75 -15.71
C PHE A 814 -30.06 14.83 -16.48
N GLY A 815 -30.65 16.01 -16.67
CA GLY A 815 -30.00 17.15 -17.35
C GLY A 815 -28.86 17.82 -16.57
N ARG A 816 -28.60 17.40 -15.33
CA ARG A 816 -27.54 17.93 -14.44
C ARG A 816 -26.48 16.88 -14.11
N LEU A 817 -26.50 15.73 -14.77
CA LEU A 817 -25.51 14.69 -14.57
C LEU A 817 -24.13 15.17 -15.05
N VAL A 818 -23.13 14.96 -14.20
CA VAL A 818 -21.75 15.28 -14.53
C VAL A 818 -21.18 14.15 -15.39
N ALA A 819 -21.05 14.40 -16.69
CA ALA A 819 -20.60 13.42 -17.68
C ALA A 819 -19.54 14.00 -18.64
N GLY A 820 -18.89 13.13 -19.42
CA GLY A 820 -17.91 13.51 -20.43
C GLY A 820 -16.76 14.35 -19.86
N LEU A 821 -16.43 15.46 -20.53
CA LEU A 821 -15.35 16.36 -20.11
C LEU A 821 -15.59 16.97 -18.71
N SER A 822 -16.85 17.21 -18.33
CA SER A 822 -17.19 17.77 -17.01
C SER A 822 -16.78 16.83 -15.88
N LEU A 823 -16.94 15.52 -16.08
CA LEU A 823 -16.52 14.49 -15.13
C LEU A 823 -14.99 14.42 -15.00
N VAL A 824 -14.26 14.53 -16.12
CA VAL A 824 -12.80 14.58 -16.11
C VAL A 824 -12.29 15.81 -15.35
N LEU A 825 -12.87 16.98 -15.61
CA LEU A 825 -12.50 18.22 -14.93
C LEU A 825 -12.81 18.19 -13.43
N PHE A 826 -13.94 17.59 -13.05
CA PHE A 826 -14.25 17.32 -11.64
C PHE A 826 -13.20 16.41 -11.02
N GLY A 827 -12.87 15.28 -11.66
CA GLY A 827 -11.87 14.33 -11.20
C GLY A 827 -10.51 14.97 -10.97
N LEU A 828 -10.03 15.79 -11.93
CA LEU A 828 -8.78 16.53 -11.78
C LEU A 828 -8.80 17.51 -10.59
N ARG A 829 -9.88 18.28 -10.42
CA ARG A 829 -10.02 19.20 -9.28
C ARG A 829 -10.07 18.46 -7.95
N TYR A 830 -10.77 17.34 -7.91
CA TYR A 830 -10.85 16.50 -6.72
C TYR A 830 -9.46 15.93 -6.38
N LEU A 831 -8.72 15.41 -7.37
CA LEU A 831 -7.33 14.97 -7.19
C LEU A 831 -6.42 16.09 -6.67
N PHE A 832 -6.57 17.31 -7.18
CA PHE A 832 -5.88 18.48 -6.66
C PHE A 832 -6.25 18.77 -5.19
N GLU A 833 -7.53 18.71 -4.84
CA GLU A 833 -7.99 18.91 -3.46
C GLU A 833 -7.40 17.86 -2.50
N LEU A 834 -7.33 16.60 -2.92
CA LEU A 834 -6.66 15.52 -2.18
C LEU A 834 -5.15 15.73 -2.07
N PHE A 835 -4.53 16.28 -3.12
CA PHE A 835 -3.09 16.54 -3.16
C PHE A 835 -2.67 17.63 -2.17
N TRP A 836 -3.43 18.74 -2.11
CA TRP A 836 -3.15 19.87 -1.23
C TRP A 836 -3.54 19.62 0.23
N PHE A 837 -4.65 18.92 0.46
CA PHE A 837 -5.15 18.61 1.79
C PHE A 837 -5.10 17.10 1.98
N ARG A 838 -4.01 16.58 2.55
CA ARG A 838 -3.73 15.13 2.58
C ARG A 838 -4.27 14.42 3.80
N LYS A 839 -4.28 15.12 4.93
CA LYS A 839 -4.68 14.54 6.21
C LYS A 839 -6.18 14.64 6.35
N GLU A 840 -6.78 13.51 6.71
CA GLU A 840 -8.19 13.41 7.04
C GLU A 840 -8.29 12.94 8.48
N GLU A 841 -9.29 13.47 9.16
CA GLU A 841 -9.59 13.18 10.55
C GLU A 841 -11.08 12.90 10.63
N GLU A 842 -11.44 11.96 11.50
CA GLU A 842 -12.83 11.61 11.78
C GLU A 842 -13.10 11.71 13.27
N HIS A 843 -14.05 12.56 13.66
CA HIS A 843 -14.39 12.78 15.07
C HIS A 843 -15.88 12.57 15.31
N PRO A 844 -16.25 11.97 16.46
CA PRO A 844 -17.62 11.95 16.91
C PRO A 844 -18.00 13.33 17.48
N ILE A 845 -19.22 13.76 17.18
CA ILE A 845 -19.80 15.03 17.53
C ILE A 845 -21.12 14.78 18.23
N ARG A 846 -21.25 15.29 19.45
CA ARG A 846 -22.51 15.32 20.19
C ARG A 846 -23.18 16.67 20.02
N VAL A 847 -24.41 16.68 19.51
CA VAL A 847 -25.24 17.89 19.46
C VAL A 847 -26.39 17.71 20.45
N PRO A 848 -26.48 18.52 21.51
CA PRO A 848 -27.53 18.38 22.50
C PRO A 848 -28.94 18.47 21.90
N GLY A 849 -29.86 17.67 22.44
CA GLY A 849 -31.24 17.59 21.92
C GLY A 849 -31.93 18.95 21.86
N HIS A 850 -31.78 19.76 22.92
CA HIS A 850 -32.35 21.09 23.02
C HIS A 850 -31.80 22.08 21.96
N CYS A 851 -30.54 21.93 21.52
CA CYS A 851 -29.98 22.74 20.44
C CYS A 851 -30.63 22.37 19.10
N VAL A 852 -30.86 21.07 18.85
CA VAL A 852 -31.53 20.60 17.64
C VAL A 852 -32.99 21.03 17.61
N GLU A 853 -33.69 20.93 18.74
CA GLU A 853 -35.06 21.42 18.88
C GLU A 853 -35.16 22.91 18.59
N ARG A 854 -34.25 23.72 19.17
CA ARG A 854 -34.17 25.17 18.91
C ARG A 854 -33.93 25.45 17.42
N MET A 855 -32.96 24.77 16.79
CA MET A 855 -32.70 24.93 15.35
C MET A 855 -33.96 24.61 14.52
N ARG A 856 -34.67 23.53 14.87
CA ARG A 856 -35.92 23.15 14.20
C ARG A 856 -37.02 24.18 14.38
N GLU A 857 -37.26 24.65 15.60
CA GLU A 857 -38.31 25.63 15.89
C GLU A 857 -38.04 26.96 15.18
N THR A 858 -36.80 27.46 15.23
CA THR A 858 -36.42 28.69 14.52
C THR A 858 -36.60 28.54 13.01
N ALA A 859 -36.12 27.44 12.43
CA ALA A 859 -36.29 27.15 11.00
C ALA A 859 -37.77 27.05 10.59
N GLN A 860 -38.59 26.39 11.42
CA GLN A 860 -40.02 26.21 11.17
C GLN A 860 -40.80 27.52 11.27
N GLN A 861 -40.45 28.40 12.22
CA GLN A 861 -41.04 29.74 12.37
C GLN A 861 -40.71 30.63 11.17
N GLU A 862 -39.47 30.61 10.68
CA GLU A 862 -39.07 31.36 9.49
C GLU A 862 -39.81 30.88 8.24
N LEU A 863 -39.95 29.57 8.05
CA LEU A 863 -40.76 29.01 6.96
C LEU A 863 -42.22 29.42 7.05
N ALA A 864 -42.81 29.40 8.25
CA ALA A 864 -44.19 29.84 8.47
C ALA A 864 -44.37 31.31 8.10
N ALA A 865 -43.43 32.18 8.49
CA ALA A 865 -43.45 33.61 8.16
C ALA A 865 -43.26 33.88 6.65
N ALA A 866 -42.51 33.03 5.95
CA ALA A 866 -42.27 33.14 4.51
C ALA A 866 -43.36 32.47 3.64
N THR A 867 -44.24 31.66 4.23
CA THR A 867 -45.29 30.92 3.51
C THR A 867 -46.48 31.86 3.21
N PRO A 868 -46.95 31.97 1.95
CA PRO A 868 -48.10 32.81 1.60
C PRO A 868 -49.37 32.44 2.38
N GLU A 869 -50.20 33.44 2.67
CA GLU A 869 -51.46 33.28 3.41
C GLU A 869 -52.38 32.26 2.72
N GLY A 870 -52.72 31.16 3.40
CA GLY A 870 -53.54 30.06 2.86
C GLY A 870 -52.77 28.88 2.26
N ALA A 871 -51.43 28.94 2.16
CA ALA A 871 -50.59 27.79 1.76
C ALA A 871 -50.15 26.95 2.98
N GLU A 872 -49.94 25.65 2.78
CA GLU A 872 -49.49 24.73 3.82
C GLU A 872 -47.99 24.95 4.12
N VAL A 873 -47.65 25.19 5.40
CA VAL A 873 -46.27 25.41 5.82
C VAL A 873 -45.48 24.09 5.71
N PRO A 874 -44.33 24.05 5.00
CA PRO A 874 -43.53 22.83 4.90
C PRO A 874 -43.06 22.33 6.27
N PHE A 875 -43.30 21.04 6.56
CA PHE A 875 -42.86 20.40 7.80
C PHE A 875 -41.36 20.07 7.76
N LEU A 876 -40.62 20.47 8.81
CA LEU A 876 -39.24 20.07 9.05
C LEU A 876 -39.11 19.06 10.18
N SER A 877 -38.37 17.98 9.93
CA SER A 877 -37.95 17.04 10.96
C SER A 877 -36.58 17.42 11.55
N GLU A 878 -36.26 16.90 12.73
CA GLU A 878 -34.93 17.11 13.33
C GLU A 878 -33.77 16.61 12.44
N PRO A 879 -33.86 15.42 11.79
CA PRO A 879 -32.94 15.03 10.72
C PRO A 879 -32.66 16.10 9.66
N ASP A 880 -33.69 16.83 9.23
CA ASP A 880 -33.55 17.81 8.15
C ASP A 880 -32.69 19.00 8.60
N VAL A 881 -32.91 19.49 9.83
CA VAL A 881 -32.13 20.61 10.39
C VAL A 881 -30.73 20.18 10.82
N VAL A 882 -30.55 18.94 11.31
CA VAL A 882 -29.22 18.39 11.62
C VAL A 882 -28.37 18.30 10.35
N SER A 883 -28.97 17.81 9.25
CA SER A 883 -28.30 17.75 7.95
C SER A 883 -27.98 19.15 7.41
N ALA A 884 -28.93 20.08 7.46
CA ALA A 884 -28.73 21.46 7.03
C ALA A 884 -27.63 22.17 7.84
N TRP A 885 -27.61 21.98 9.15
CA TRP A 885 -26.58 22.49 10.04
C TRP A 885 -25.20 21.94 9.68
N TRP A 886 -25.08 20.63 9.44
CA TRP A 886 -23.82 20.02 9.02
C TRP A 886 -23.35 20.59 7.67
N VAL A 887 -24.24 20.70 6.69
CA VAL A 887 -23.91 21.27 5.37
C VAL A 887 -23.36 22.69 5.52
N LYS A 888 -24.04 23.53 6.31
CA LYS A 888 -23.59 24.89 6.58
C LYS A 888 -22.25 24.93 7.32
N THR A 889 -22.09 24.08 8.32
CA THR A 889 -20.86 23.98 9.13
C THR A 889 -19.66 23.62 8.26
N MET A 890 -19.83 22.64 7.38
CA MET A 890 -18.80 22.20 6.44
C MET A 890 -18.51 23.25 5.37
N VAL A 891 -19.53 23.89 4.77
CA VAL A 891 -19.30 24.94 3.77
C VAL A 891 -18.56 26.13 4.40
N THR A 892 -18.92 26.54 5.61
CA THR A 892 -18.19 27.57 6.36
C THR A 892 -16.75 27.15 6.63
N ALA A 893 -16.52 25.92 7.08
CA ALA A 893 -15.18 25.42 7.41
C ALA A 893 -14.28 25.21 6.18
N LEU A 894 -14.85 24.74 5.08
CA LEU A 894 -14.13 24.53 3.83
C LEU A 894 -13.89 25.84 3.06
N ASN A 895 -14.72 26.85 3.31
CA ASN A 895 -14.69 28.19 2.72
C ASN A 895 -14.56 28.17 1.18
N PRO A 896 -15.44 27.45 0.45
CA PRO A 896 -15.40 27.44 -1.01
C PRO A 896 -15.86 28.79 -1.59
N ALA A 897 -15.53 29.05 -2.86
CA ALA A 897 -16.01 30.24 -3.55
C ALA A 897 -17.56 30.29 -3.53
N PRO A 898 -18.21 31.46 -3.34
CA PRO A 898 -19.67 31.55 -3.22
C PRO A 898 -20.45 30.97 -4.42
N SER A 899 -19.86 30.99 -5.62
CA SER A 899 -20.44 30.42 -6.84
C SER A 899 -20.22 28.91 -7.00
N ARG A 900 -19.42 28.29 -6.13
CA ARG A 900 -19.12 26.85 -6.17
C ARG A 900 -20.39 26.06 -5.88
N THR A 901 -20.65 25.06 -6.72
CA THR A 901 -21.78 24.15 -6.56
C THR A 901 -21.49 23.20 -5.42
N VAL A 902 -22.43 23.02 -4.50
CA VAL A 902 -22.36 22.07 -3.39
C VAL A 902 -23.41 20.99 -3.65
N MET A 903 -22.94 19.77 -3.88
CA MET A 903 -23.80 18.60 -4.06
C MET A 903 -23.85 17.84 -2.74
N VAL A 904 -25.04 17.66 -2.18
CA VAL A 904 -25.25 16.86 -0.97
C VAL A 904 -25.98 15.58 -1.34
N MET A 905 -25.29 14.45 -1.20
CA MET A 905 -25.86 13.12 -1.38
C MET A 905 -26.42 12.60 -0.05
N SER A 906 -27.63 12.03 -0.07
CA SER A 906 -28.35 11.57 1.12
C SER A 906 -28.98 10.19 0.87
N PRO A 907 -28.36 9.10 1.32
CA PRO A 907 -28.94 7.77 1.20
C PRO A 907 -30.24 7.61 1.99
N PHE A 908 -31.21 6.91 1.39
CA PHE A 908 -32.44 6.48 2.03
C PHE A 908 -32.75 5.02 1.66
N ASN A 909 -33.28 4.27 2.61
CA ASN A 909 -33.69 2.88 2.38
C ASN A 909 -35.01 2.81 1.57
N VAL A 910 -35.10 1.84 0.67
CA VAL A 910 -36.23 1.69 -0.28
C VAL A 910 -37.13 0.50 -0.03
N TRP A 911 -36.92 -0.30 1.01
CA TRP A 911 -37.84 -1.40 1.33
C TRP A 911 -39.29 -0.88 1.40
N GLY A 912 -39.52 0.23 2.11
CA GLY A 912 -40.86 0.80 2.23
C GLY A 912 -41.52 1.21 0.92
N LEU A 913 -40.74 1.40 -0.16
CA LEU A 913 -41.24 1.68 -1.51
C LEU A 913 -41.57 0.40 -2.28
N PHE A 914 -40.72 -0.62 -2.20
CA PHE A 914 -40.84 -1.87 -2.96
C PHE A 914 -41.30 -3.04 -2.07
N LYS A 915 -42.30 -2.82 -1.21
CA LYS A 915 -42.75 -3.83 -0.23
C LYS A 915 -43.15 -5.14 -0.88
N GLU A 916 -43.71 -5.07 -2.09
CA GLU A 916 -44.12 -6.23 -2.89
C GLU A 916 -42.96 -7.13 -3.31
N SER A 917 -41.74 -6.59 -3.38
CA SER A 917 -40.54 -7.32 -3.79
C SER A 917 -39.89 -8.10 -2.65
N PHE A 918 -40.18 -7.76 -1.39
CA PHE A 918 -39.51 -8.35 -0.22
C PHE A 918 -40.40 -9.39 0.51
N PRO A 919 -39.95 -10.66 0.63
CA PRO A 919 -40.62 -11.67 1.44
C PRO A 919 -40.75 -11.23 2.92
N ALA A 920 -41.87 -11.60 3.56
CA ALA A 920 -42.16 -11.29 4.98
C ALA A 920 -41.97 -9.80 5.37
N GLY A 921 -42.11 -8.90 4.39
CA GLY A 921 -41.86 -7.48 4.58
C GLY A 921 -40.42 -7.20 4.99
N ALA A 922 -39.43 -7.84 4.37
CA ALA A 922 -37.98 -7.60 4.52
C ALA A 922 -37.40 -7.75 5.94
N LYS A 923 -38.16 -8.24 6.93
CA LYS A 923 -37.68 -8.37 8.32
C LYS A 923 -36.48 -9.33 8.45
N GLY A 924 -36.37 -10.33 7.58
CA GLY A 924 -35.23 -11.23 7.47
C GLY A 924 -34.32 -10.94 6.27
N PHE A 925 -34.45 -9.77 5.62
CA PHE A 925 -33.58 -9.38 4.53
C PHE A 925 -32.25 -8.85 5.09
N ILE A 926 -31.15 -9.51 4.72
CA ILE A 926 -29.78 -9.09 4.99
C ILE A 926 -29.10 -8.77 3.66
N GLY A 927 -28.84 -7.49 3.40
CA GLY A 927 -28.27 -6.95 2.16
C GLY A 927 -28.43 -5.43 2.08
N ASN A 928 -28.05 -4.83 0.95
CA ASN A 928 -28.14 -3.40 0.69
C ASN A 928 -29.44 -3.06 -0.08
N ALA A 929 -30.26 -2.18 0.49
CA ALA A 929 -31.51 -1.72 -0.13
C ALA A 929 -31.67 -0.20 0.03
N PHE A 930 -30.61 0.56 -0.30
CA PHE A 930 -30.60 2.01 -0.21
C PHE A 930 -30.26 2.68 -1.54
N PHE A 931 -30.76 3.89 -1.70
CA PHE A 931 -30.59 4.74 -2.88
C PHE A 931 -30.52 6.20 -2.46
N ASN A 932 -30.08 7.08 -3.36
CA ASN A 932 -29.67 8.43 -2.97
C ASN A 932 -30.71 9.49 -3.36
N SER A 933 -30.93 10.44 -2.45
CA SER A 933 -31.46 11.75 -2.78
C SER A 933 -30.30 12.73 -2.95
N TYR A 934 -30.49 13.74 -3.80
CA TYR A 934 -29.48 14.74 -4.08
C TYR A 934 -30.05 16.15 -3.93
N THR A 935 -29.34 17.01 -3.20
CA THR A 935 -29.57 18.45 -3.28
C THR A 935 -28.36 19.15 -3.89
N VAL A 936 -28.64 20.21 -4.64
CA VAL A 936 -27.63 21.04 -5.29
C VAL A 936 -27.83 22.48 -4.84
N HIS A 937 -26.82 23.04 -4.19
CA HIS A 937 -26.80 24.42 -3.69
C HIS A 937 -25.65 25.21 -4.30
N LYS A 938 -25.70 26.53 -4.22
CA LYS A 938 -24.50 27.37 -4.32
C LYS A 938 -23.95 27.65 -2.93
N ALA A 939 -22.63 27.62 -2.76
CA ALA A 939 -22.00 27.87 -1.47
C ALA A 939 -22.45 29.21 -0.83
N GLY A 940 -22.64 30.26 -1.63
CA GLY A 940 -23.16 31.55 -1.16
C GLY A 940 -24.57 31.45 -0.58
N GLU A 941 -25.46 30.65 -1.17
CA GLU A 941 -26.82 30.41 -0.66
C GLU A 941 -26.77 29.68 0.69
N VAL A 942 -25.88 28.69 0.81
CA VAL A 942 -25.67 27.94 2.07
C VAL A 942 -25.22 28.89 3.19
N LEU A 943 -24.30 29.81 2.89
CA LEU A 943 -23.75 30.74 3.88
C LEU A 943 -24.74 31.84 4.29
N GLN A 944 -25.70 32.19 3.42
CA GLN A 944 -26.72 33.22 3.68
C GLN A 944 -27.91 32.71 4.50
N ASP A 945 -28.16 31.40 4.50
CA ASP A 945 -29.28 30.80 5.25
C ASP A 945 -28.98 30.73 6.75
N ASN A 946 -29.26 31.82 7.46
CA ASN A 946 -28.89 32.00 8.87
C ASN A 946 -29.54 30.97 9.80
N ASN A 947 -30.84 30.73 9.63
CA ASN A 947 -31.63 29.87 10.51
C ASN A 947 -31.90 28.48 9.92
N LEU A 948 -31.20 28.09 8.84
CA LEU A 948 -31.26 26.76 8.21
C LEU A 948 -32.60 26.42 7.54
N ALA A 949 -33.54 27.37 7.49
CA ALA A 949 -34.91 27.18 7.01
C ALA A 949 -34.94 26.71 5.55
N HIS A 950 -34.18 27.38 4.68
CA HIS A 950 -34.17 27.09 3.26
C HIS A 950 -33.43 25.77 2.95
N LEU A 951 -32.27 25.55 3.58
CA LEU A 951 -31.44 24.36 3.47
C LEU A 951 -32.21 23.11 3.91
N ALA A 952 -32.82 23.14 5.10
CA ALA A 952 -33.58 22.02 5.63
C ALA A 952 -34.82 21.72 4.78
N CYS A 953 -35.55 22.75 4.34
CA CYS A 953 -36.70 22.59 3.45
C CYS A 953 -36.31 21.96 2.11
N LYS A 954 -35.23 22.42 1.49
CA LYS A 954 -34.74 21.90 0.21
C LYS A 954 -34.24 20.45 0.31
N ASN A 955 -33.55 20.10 1.39
CA ASN A 955 -33.17 18.72 1.69
C ASN A 955 -34.40 17.81 1.82
N ARG A 956 -35.43 18.27 2.54
CA ARG A 956 -36.69 17.55 2.71
C ARG A 956 -37.45 17.37 1.39
N GLN A 957 -37.55 18.42 0.58
CA GLN A 957 -38.21 18.39 -0.73
C GLN A 957 -37.53 17.40 -1.68
N ALA A 958 -36.21 17.46 -1.81
CA ALA A 958 -35.46 16.52 -2.65
C ALA A 958 -35.61 15.07 -2.18
N LEU A 959 -35.62 14.83 -0.86
CA LEU A 959 -35.90 13.49 -0.33
C LEU A 959 -37.29 13.00 -0.71
N VAL A 960 -38.32 13.85 -0.65
CA VAL A 960 -39.70 13.48 -1.07
C VAL A 960 -39.76 13.21 -2.57
N GLU A 961 -39.10 14.04 -3.38
CA GLU A 961 -39.05 13.93 -4.83
C GLU A 961 -38.37 12.63 -5.28
N HIS A 962 -37.18 12.34 -4.77
CA HIS A 962 -36.39 11.16 -5.17
C HIS A 962 -36.91 9.85 -4.55
N ARG A 963 -37.64 9.91 -3.42
CA ARG A 963 -38.16 8.72 -2.74
C ARG A 963 -39.51 8.26 -3.33
N THR A 964 -39.51 8.05 -4.65
CA THR A 964 -40.62 7.46 -5.41
C THR A 964 -40.10 6.27 -6.23
N LYS A 965 -40.98 5.33 -6.61
CA LYS A 965 -40.58 4.16 -7.40
C LYS A 965 -39.91 4.58 -8.70
N ASP A 966 -40.54 5.49 -9.44
CA ASP A 966 -40.07 5.95 -10.75
C ASP A 966 -38.69 6.60 -10.68
N GLN A 967 -38.45 7.48 -9.69
CA GLN A 967 -37.14 8.12 -9.53
C GLN A 967 -36.04 7.14 -9.13
N VAL A 968 -36.34 6.17 -8.26
CA VAL A 968 -35.38 5.11 -7.91
C VAL A 968 -35.07 4.24 -9.13
N HIS A 969 -36.07 3.84 -9.92
CA HIS A 969 -35.84 3.10 -11.17
C HIS A 969 -35.00 3.91 -12.17
N ALA A 970 -35.32 5.19 -12.38
CA ALA A 970 -34.57 6.03 -13.33
C ALA A 970 -33.11 6.26 -12.88
N MET A 971 -32.87 6.51 -11.59
CA MET A 971 -31.52 6.66 -11.04
C MET A 971 -30.71 5.36 -11.12
N THR A 972 -31.32 4.23 -10.79
CA THR A 972 -30.65 2.92 -10.89
C THR A 972 -30.35 2.55 -12.35
N ALA A 973 -31.18 2.94 -13.31
CA ALA A 973 -30.87 2.81 -14.73
C ALA A 973 -29.59 3.58 -15.12
N ILE A 974 -29.42 4.80 -14.60
CA ILE A 974 -28.18 5.59 -14.80
C ILE A 974 -26.98 4.85 -14.20
N GLN A 975 -27.11 4.37 -12.96
CA GLN A 975 -26.04 3.67 -12.26
C GLN A 975 -25.63 2.37 -12.97
N ARG A 976 -26.59 1.58 -13.49
CA ARG A 976 -26.30 0.35 -14.25
C ARG A 976 -25.52 0.59 -15.54
N GLN A 977 -25.80 1.68 -16.24
CA GLN A 977 -25.14 2.03 -17.51
C GLN A 977 -23.80 2.74 -17.30
N SER A 978 -23.47 3.14 -16.07
CA SER A 978 -22.20 3.74 -15.73
C SER A 978 -21.08 2.69 -15.75
N PHE A 979 -19.95 3.02 -16.40
CA PHE A 979 -18.79 2.12 -16.52
C PHE A 979 -18.30 1.57 -15.16
N MET A 980 -18.36 2.37 -14.10
CA MET A 980 -17.93 1.98 -12.75
C MET A 980 -19.08 1.62 -11.80
N GLN A 981 -20.33 1.69 -12.25
CA GLN A 981 -21.53 1.48 -11.43
C GLN A 981 -21.61 2.34 -10.15
N PHE A 982 -20.90 3.48 -10.13
CA PHE A 982 -21.00 4.46 -9.04
C PHE A 982 -22.33 5.22 -9.09
N PRO A 983 -22.83 5.70 -7.93
CA PRO A 983 -23.93 6.63 -7.87
C PRO A 983 -23.66 7.88 -8.74
N PRO A 984 -24.68 8.45 -9.41
CA PRO A 984 -24.49 9.60 -10.26
C PRO A 984 -24.00 10.84 -9.48
N LEU A 985 -23.15 11.63 -10.13
CA LEU A 985 -22.79 12.98 -9.68
C LEU A 985 -23.73 14.00 -10.33
N VAL A 986 -24.28 14.90 -9.54
CA VAL A 986 -25.25 15.92 -9.97
C VAL A 986 -24.68 17.31 -9.74
N GLY A 987 -24.51 18.10 -10.80
CA GLY A 987 -23.98 19.46 -10.72
C GLY A 987 -23.19 19.86 -11.96
N ASP A 988 -22.05 20.51 -11.72
CA ASP A 988 -21.10 20.96 -12.75
C ASP A 988 -19.68 20.51 -12.42
N SER A 989 -18.72 20.72 -13.32
CA SER A 989 -17.32 20.31 -13.11
C SER A 989 -16.63 20.95 -11.90
N ASN A 990 -17.22 21.98 -11.29
CA ASN A 990 -16.69 22.68 -10.12
C ASN A 990 -17.39 22.24 -8.80
N LEU A 991 -18.16 21.15 -8.82
CA LEU A 991 -18.89 20.70 -7.64
C LEU A 991 -17.96 20.41 -6.44
N LEU A 992 -18.46 20.69 -5.25
CA LEU A 992 -17.97 20.20 -3.97
C LEU A 992 -18.87 19.03 -3.57
N PHE A 993 -18.28 17.83 -3.48
CA PHE A 993 -18.98 16.61 -3.10
C PHE A 993 -19.07 16.53 -1.59
N MET A 994 -20.30 16.33 -1.09
CA MET A 994 -20.63 16.13 0.31
C MET A 994 -21.66 15.02 0.40
N THR A 995 -21.53 14.14 1.40
CA THR A 995 -22.51 13.08 1.63
C THR A 995 -22.81 12.93 3.10
N HIS A 996 -24.07 12.70 3.44
CA HIS A 996 -24.44 12.35 4.80
C HIS A 996 -25.38 11.14 4.83
N THR A 997 -25.13 10.22 5.75
CA THR A 997 -25.98 9.05 5.97
C THR A 997 -26.77 9.24 7.25
N ASN A 998 -28.09 9.10 7.19
CA ASN A 998 -28.92 9.20 8.38
C ASN A 998 -29.42 7.83 8.85
N GLN A 999 -28.88 7.37 9.97
CA GLN A 999 -29.19 6.06 10.55
C GLN A 999 -30.14 6.17 11.76
N HIS A 1000 -30.73 7.34 12.02
CA HIS A 1000 -31.62 7.54 13.19
C HIS A 1000 -32.79 6.53 13.24
N LYS A 1001 -33.35 6.16 12.07
CA LYS A 1001 -34.42 5.16 11.99
C LYS A 1001 -34.00 3.74 12.36
N ALA A 1002 -32.70 3.46 12.41
CA ALA A 1002 -32.15 2.18 12.87
C ALA A 1002 -32.29 2.01 14.40
N ARG A 1003 -32.47 3.11 15.15
CA ARG A 1003 -32.78 3.10 16.59
C ARG A 1003 -31.76 2.32 17.41
N TYR A 1004 -30.46 2.41 17.06
CA TYR A 1004 -29.41 1.63 17.71
C TYR A 1004 -29.29 1.89 19.22
N PHE A 1005 -29.56 3.10 19.69
CA PHE A 1005 -29.55 3.41 21.13
C PHE A 1005 -30.69 2.76 21.93
N GLU A 1006 -31.68 2.19 21.24
CA GLU A 1006 -32.83 1.52 21.84
C GLU A 1006 -32.70 -0.01 21.82
N THR A 1007 -31.59 -0.56 21.29
CA THR A 1007 -31.34 -2.01 21.31
C THR A 1007 -31.14 -2.50 22.73
N ASP A 1008 -31.88 -3.55 23.10
CA ASP A 1008 -31.97 -4.06 24.46
C ASP A 1008 -31.18 -5.35 24.61
N PHE A 1009 -29.98 -5.26 25.18
CA PHE A 1009 -29.13 -6.40 25.54
C PHE A 1009 -29.24 -6.74 27.03
N SER A 1010 -30.30 -6.32 27.73
CA SER A 1010 -30.46 -6.56 29.17
C SER A 1010 -30.39 -8.04 29.55
N ALA A 1011 -30.81 -8.94 28.65
CA ALA A 1011 -30.70 -10.38 28.83
C ALA A 1011 -29.25 -10.88 28.95
N ALA A 1012 -28.24 -10.15 28.46
CA ALA A 1012 -26.83 -10.47 28.65
C ALA A 1012 -26.20 -9.82 29.89
N VAL A 1013 -26.90 -8.92 30.59
CA VAL A 1013 -26.29 -8.17 31.70
C VAL A 1013 -26.08 -9.06 32.93
N ILE A 1014 -24.86 -9.08 33.45
CA ILE A 1014 -24.50 -9.78 34.69
C ILE A 1014 -24.42 -8.84 35.89
N ALA A 1015 -24.01 -7.58 35.66
CA ALA A 1015 -23.96 -6.55 36.69
C ALA A 1015 -24.14 -5.16 36.07
N PRO A 1016 -24.88 -4.24 36.73
CA PRO A 1016 -24.86 -2.83 36.35
C PRO A 1016 -23.50 -2.22 36.71
N GLY A 1017 -22.87 -1.52 35.76
CA GLY A 1017 -21.61 -0.81 35.99
C GLY A 1017 -21.87 0.57 36.58
N VAL A 1018 -22.45 1.47 35.78
CA VAL A 1018 -22.94 2.77 36.25
C VAL A 1018 -24.35 2.61 36.86
N PRO A 1019 -24.63 3.12 38.07
CA PRO A 1019 -25.96 3.04 38.67
C PRO A 1019 -27.07 3.58 37.77
N LEU A 1020 -28.23 2.91 37.71
CA LEU A 1020 -29.38 3.33 36.91
C LEU A 1020 -29.91 4.74 37.29
N SER A 1021 -29.66 5.20 38.52
CA SER A 1021 -30.00 6.54 38.98
C SER A 1021 -29.10 7.64 38.42
N GLU A 1022 -27.92 7.28 37.89
CA GLU A 1022 -26.88 8.21 37.44
C GLU A 1022 -26.75 8.26 35.91
N ARG A 1023 -27.64 7.57 35.19
CA ARG A 1023 -27.59 7.50 33.72
C ARG A 1023 -28.99 7.54 33.11
N PRO A 1024 -29.14 8.08 31.88
CA PRO A 1024 -30.45 8.21 31.24
C PRO A 1024 -30.90 6.94 30.49
N HIS A 1025 -29.98 6.04 30.15
CA HIS A 1025 -30.27 4.81 29.41
C HIS A 1025 -30.63 3.66 30.36
N ALA A 1026 -31.55 2.80 29.91
CA ALA A 1026 -31.96 1.61 30.67
C ALA A 1026 -30.86 0.53 30.71
N LEU A 1027 -31.02 -0.45 31.60
CA LEU A 1027 -30.15 -1.63 31.69
C LEU A 1027 -30.00 -2.31 30.33
N GLY A 1028 -28.77 -2.62 29.93
CA GLY A 1028 -28.46 -3.30 28.68
C GLY A 1028 -28.68 -2.48 27.42
N ARG A 1029 -28.89 -1.15 27.54
CA ARG A 1029 -28.94 -0.23 26.39
C ARG A 1029 -27.62 0.50 26.24
N PRO A 1030 -27.16 0.75 25.00
CA PRO A 1030 -25.87 1.36 24.79
C PRO A 1030 -25.89 2.85 25.16
N SER A 1031 -24.79 3.32 25.72
CA SER A 1031 -24.59 4.71 26.13
C SER A 1031 -23.86 5.55 25.06
N TYR A 1032 -23.09 4.89 24.21
CA TYR A 1032 -22.40 5.47 23.06
C TYR A 1032 -22.21 4.42 21.97
N ILE A 1033 -22.08 4.87 20.71
CA ILE A 1033 -21.82 4.02 19.56
C ILE A 1033 -20.68 4.62 18.76
N ASN A 1034 -19.64 3.81 18.52
CA ASN A 1034 -18.50 4.14 17.68
C ASN A 1034 -18.59 3.39 16.34
N ASP A 1035 -18.16 4.00 15.24
CA ASP A 1035 -18.11 3.34 13.94
C ASP A 1035 -16.82 3.73 13.21
N ILE A 1036 -15.87 2.78 13.15
CA ILE A 1036 -14.60 2.96 12.43
C ILE A 1036 -14.80 2.50 10.99
N GLU A 1037 -14.59 3.41 10.05
CA GLU A 1037 -14.68 3.15 8.61
C GLU A 1037 -13.29 2.93 8.00
N HIS A 1038 -13.09 1.79 7.35
CA HIS A 1038 -11.90 1.45 6.58
C HIS A 1038 -12.21 1.53 5.08
N CYS A 1039 -11.50 2.41 4.37
CA CYS A 1039 -11.58 2.53 2.91
C CYS A 1039 -10.20 2.81 2.32
N ARG A 1040 -9.72 1.95 1.42
CA ARG A 1040 -8.40 2.12 0.76
C ARG A 1040 -8.46 2.57 -0.68
N LEU A 1041 -9.56 2.29 -1.40
CA LEU A 1041 -9.64 2.54 -2.84
C LEU A 1041 -10.00 3.98 -3.19
N TYR A 1042 -10.71 4.70 -2.31
CA TYR A 1042 -11.04 6.10 -2.53
C TYR A 1042 -11.16 6.85 -1.20
N PRO A 1043 -10.84 8.15 -1.19
CA PRO A 1043 -10.99 8.97 0.00
C PRO A 1043 -12.47 9.24 0.30
N THR A 1044 -12.84 9.00 1.55
CA THR A 1044 -14.19 9.23 2.09
C THR A 1044 -14.22 10.59 2.77
N ARG A 1045 -14.00 11.64 1.98
CA ARG A 1045 -13.92 13.03 2.46
C ARG A 1045 -15.28 13.72 2.44
N ASN A 1046 -15.50 14.61 3.41
CA ASN A 1046 -16.73 15.38 3.57
C ASN A 1046 -17.96 14.47 3.79
N VAL A 1047 -17.76 13.45 4.61
CA VAL A 1047 -18.79 12.47 4.98
C VAL A 1047 -19.30 12.78 6.38
N CYS A 1048 -20.61 12.68 6.57
CA CYS A 1048 -21.23 12.68 7.89
C CYS A 1048 -22.08 11.42 8.10
N ARG A 1049 -21.83 10.69 9.18
CA ARG A 1049 -22.68 9.57 9.60
C ARG A 1049 -23.48 9.97 10.84
N VAL A 1050 -24.78 10.19 10.69
CA VAL A 1050 -25.69 10.45 11.81
C VAL A 1050 -26.09 9.10 12.39
N ILE A 1051 -25.56 8.77 13.58
CA ILE A 1051 -25.78 7.48 14.25
C ILE A 1051 -27.19 7.42 14.84
N GLY A 1052 -27.61 8.47 15.54
CA GLY A 1052 -28.95 8.55 16.12
C GLY A 1052 -29.01 9.44 17.35
N LYS A 1053 -30.12 9.30 18.08
CA LYS A 1053 -30.34 9.95 19.38
C LYS A 1053 -30.05 8.97 20.49
N ASP A 1054 -29.32 9.40 21.52
CA ASP A 1054 -29.16 8.63 22.74
C ASP A 1054 -30.38 8.78 23.68
N ALA A 1055 -30.34 8.13 24.84
CA ALA A 1055 -31.40 8.18 25.84
C ALA A 1055 -31.55 9.55 26.53
N ALA A 1056 -30.54 10.43 26.46
CA ALA A 1056 -30.64 11.82 26.92
C ALA A 1056 -31.33 12.72 25.88
N GLY A 1057 -31.55 12.22 24.66
CA GLY A 1057 -32.09 12.99 23.54
C GLY A 1057 -31.04 13.69 22.69
N ASP A 1058 -29.75 13.45 22.98
CA ASP A 1058 -28.64 14.07 22.27
C ASP A 1058 -28.31 13.33 20.97
N TRP A 1059 -27.95 14.09 19.93
CA TRP A 1059 -27.62 13.56 18.61
C TRP A 1059 -26.13 13.25 18.48
N TRP A 1060 -25.83 12.05 17.99
CA TRP A 1060 -24.47 11.59 17.73
C TRP A 1060 -24.19 11.51 16.23
N LEU A 1061 -23.11 12.17 15.81
CA LEU A 1061 -22.66 12.25 14.42
C LEU A 1061 -21.17 11.91 14.33
N LEU A 1062 -20.74 11.29 13.24
CA LEU A 1062 -19.33 11.10 12.91
C LEU A 1062 -18.98 11.94 11.69
N PHE A 1063 -18.05 12.88 11.84
CA PHE A 1063 -17.65 13.81 10.79
C PHE A 1063 -16.28 13.43 10.28
N LYS A 1064 -16.16 13.15 8.97
CA LYS A 1064 -14.87 12.87 8.31
C LYS A 1064 -14.55 13.95 7.29
N THR A 1065 -13.46 14.67 7.51
CA THR A 1065 -13.03 15.79 6.65
C THR A 1065 -11.52 16.02 6.76
N ARG A 1066 -11.00 16.96 5.97
CA ARG A 1066 -9.59 17.37 6.02
C ARG A 1066 -9.26 18.03 7.37
N SER A 1067 -8.06 17.76 7.89
CA SER A 1067 -7.61 18.25 9.20
C SER A 1067 -7.77 19.77 9.37
N GLU A 1068 -7.55 20.55 8.31
CA GLU A 1068 -7.58 22.01 8.33
C GLU A 1068 -8.98 22.59 8.55
N ALA A 1069 -10.05 21.80 8.37
CA ALA A 1069 -11.41 22.25 8.61
C ALA A 1069 -11.79 22.25 10.09
N TRP A 1070 -11.16 21.41 10.92
CA TRP A 1070 -11.55 21.20 12.31
C TRP A 1070 -11.51 22.44 13.20
N PRO A 1071 -10.50 23.34 13.12
CA PRO A 1071 -10.51 24.57 13.92
C PRO A 1071 -11.74 25.47 13.65
N SER A 1072 -12.28 25.44 12.43
CA SER A 1072 -13.51 26.16 12.10
C SER A 1072 -14.76 25.41 12.55
N ILE A 1073 -14.77 24.08 12.47
CA ILE A 1073 -15.87 23.25 12.95
C ILE A 1073 -16.01 23.39 14.47
N HIS A 1074 -14.90 23.34 15.20
CA HIS A 1074 -14.82 23.50 16.65
C HIS A 1074 -15.41 24.85 17.11
N ARG A 1075 -15.04 25.96 16.48
CA ARG A 1075 -15.60 27.28 16.80
C ARG A 1075 -17.11 27.33 16.58
N GLN A 1076 -17.58 26.76 15.46
CA GLN A 1076 -19.01 26.71 15.15
C GLN A 1076 -19.79 25.83 16.15
N LEU A 1077 -19.20 24.74 16.62
CA LEU A 1077 -19.74 23.90 17.69
C LEU A 1077 -19.82 24.64 19.01
N ALA A 1078 -18.74 25.28 19.45
CA ALA A 1078 -18.73 26.08 20.69
C ALA A 1078 -19.82 27.18 20.66
N THR A 1079 -19.99 27.86 19.52
CA THR A 1079 -21.07 28.84 19.34
C THR A 1079 -22.46 28.21 19.43
N LEU A 1080 -22.69 27.05 18.81
CA LEU A 1080 -23.99 26.35 18.90
C LEU A 1080 -24.34 25.98 20.35
N LEU A 1081 -23.33 25.70 21.16
CA LEU A 1081 -23.46 25.26 22.55
C LEU A 1081 -23.46 26.41 23.55
N GLY A 1082 -23.20 27.64 23.12
CA GLY A 1082 -23.15 28.83 23.98
C GLY A 1082 -21.94 28.86 24.93
N ILE A 1083 -20.82 28.23 24.55
CA ILE A 1083 -19.56 28.21 25.31
C ILE A 1083 -18.74 29.46 24.94
N ASP A 1084 -18.21 30.18 25.94
CA ASP A 1084 -17.46 31.43 25.73
C ASP A 1084 -16.10 31.18 25.05
N GLU A 1085 -15.66 32.06 24.15
CA GLU A 1085 -14.45 31.86 23.30
C GLU A 1085 -13.15 31.75 24.11
N ALA A 1086 -13.15 32.21 25.37
CA ALA A 1086 -12.02 32.12 26.28
C ALA A 1086 -11.85 30.72 26.90
N GLU A 1087 -12.94 30.01 27.22
CA GLU A 1087 -12.89 28.65 27.78
C GLU A 1087 -12.59 27.58 26.71
N ALA A 1088 -12.98 27.83 25.46
CA ALA A 1088 -12.69 26.95 24.32
C ALA A 1088 -11.18 26.84 23.97
N ARG A 1089 -10.31 27.68 24.55
CA ARG A 1089 -8.85 27.64 24.37
C ARG A 1089 -8.11 26.79 25.41
N ASP A 1090 -8.73 26.50 26.56
CA ASP A 1090 -8.11 25.83 27.71
C ASP A 1090 -8.45 24.32 27.82
N VAL A 1091 -9.18 23.76 26.85
CA VAL A 1091 -9.36 22.30 26.74
C VAL A 1091 -8.06 21.68 26.22
N PRO A 1092 -7.46 20.69 26.91
CA PRO A 1092 -6.12 20.20 26.57
C PRO A 1092 -6.09 19.59 25.17
N ASN A 1093 -5.45 20.31 24.25
CA ASN A 1093 -4.98 19.75 22.99
C ASN A 1093 -3.96 18.65 23.32
N ALA A 1094 -4.33 17.39 23.13
CA ALA A 1094 -3.37 16.30 23.02
C ALA A 1094 -2.63 16.37 21.67
N VAL A 1095 -2.14 17.56 21.28
CA VAL A 1095 -1.21 17.78 20.17
C VAL A 1095 -0.42 19.04 20.48
N ASP A 1096 0.48 18.97 21.45
CA ASP A 1096 1.51 19.99 21.57
C ASP A 1096 2.65 19.70 20.58
N GLN A 1097 3.06 20.77 19.89
CA GLN A 1097 4.22 20.93 19.00
C GLN A 1097 4.14 20.42 17.56
N VAL A 1098 3.52 21.21 16.67
CA VAL A 1098 4.22 21.72 15.47
C VAL A 1098 3.75 23.16 15.24
N ALA A 1099 4.68 24.11 15.25
CA ALA A 1099 4.40 25.51 14.93
C ALA A 1099 3.83 25.62 13.49
N ILE A 1100 2.53 25.93 13.37
CA ILE A 1100 1.89 26.22 12.10
C ILE A 1100 1.86 27.74 11.91
N SER A 1101 2.51 28.18 10.83
CA SER A 1101 2.49 29.56 10.36
C SER A 1101 1.07 30.02 10.04
N SER A 1102 0.76 31.27 10.38
CA SER A 1102 -0.55 31.91 10.23
C SER A 1102 -1.18 31.75 8.82
N PRO A 1103 -2.50 31.47 8.72
CA PRO A 1103 -3.25 31.33 7.45
C PRO A 1103 -3.16 32.53 6.50
N ALA A 1104 -2.84 33.72 7.03
CA ALA A 1104 -2.76 34.95 6.24
C ALA A 1104 -1.56 34.98 5.28
N LYS A 1105 -0.50 34.21 5.57
CA LYS A 1105 0.69 34.10 4.70
C LYS A 1105 0.48 33.09 3.57
N MET A 1106 -0.25 32.01 3.84
CA MET A 1106 -0.55 30.95 2.87
C MET A 1106 -1.60 31.40 1.84
N TYR A 1107 -2.57 32.24 2.25
CA TYR A 1107 -3.53 32.84 1.33
C TYR A 1107 -2.91 33.88 0.38
N SER A 1108 -1.81 34.56 0.75
CA SER A 1108 -1.14 35.51 -0.15
C SER A 1108 -0.27 34.79 -1.19
N GLU A 1109 0.37 33.68 -0.81
CA GLU A 1109 1.16 32.83 -1.73
C GLU A 1109 0.27 32.05 -2.71
N ALA A 1110 -0.86 31.50 -2.25
CA ALA A 1110 -1.83 30.83 -3.11
C ALA A 1110 -2.52 31.81 -4.09
N ARG A 1111 -2.78 33.05 -3.66
CA ARG A 1111 -3.32 34.12 -4.52
C ARG A 1111 -2.28 34.59 -5.55
N GLY A 1112 -1.00 34.56 -5.21
CA GLY A 1112 0.11 34.79 -6.14
C GLY A 1112 0.23 33.69 -7.21
N MET A 1113 0.14 32.43 -6.82
CA MET A 1113 0.11 31.29 -7.76
C MET A 1113 -1.14 31.27 -8.63
N LEU A 1114 -2.32 31.61 -8.09
CA LEU A 1114 -3.57 31.69 -8.87
C LEU A 1114 -3.60 32.89 -9.82
N LEU A 1115 -2.94 34.01 -9.49
CA LEU A 1115 -2.74 35.11 -10.44
C LEU A 1115 -1.79 34.71 -11.57
N GLN A 1116 -0.72 33.98 -11.27
CA GLN A 1116 0.20 33.45 -12.28
C GLN A 1116 -0.45 32.39 -13.18
N PHE A 1117 -1.32 31.54 -12.62
CA PHE A 1117 -2.05 30.51 -13.37
C PHE A 1117 -3.19 31.12 -14.23
N ARG A 1118 -3.86 32.18 -13.75
CA ARG A 1118 -4.82 32.95 -14.56
C ARG A 1118 -4.13 33.73 -15.69
N LEU A 1119 -2.90 34.22 -15.48
CA LEU A 1119 -2.07 34.79 -16.53
C LEU A 1119 -1.63 33.73 -17.54
N LEU A 1120 -1.23 32.54 -17.10
CA LEU A 1120 -0.88 31.42 -17.97
C LEU A 1120 -2.08 30.95 -18.83
N TRP A 1121 -3.27 30.84 -18.23
CA TRP A 1121 -4.49 30.38 -18.92
C TRP A 1121 -5.02 31.41 -19.93
N ARG A 1122 -4.87 32.72 -19.67
CA ARG A 1122 -5.21 33.79 -20.64
C ARG A 1122 -4.14 34.03 -21.71
N LEU A 1123 -2.95 33.42 -21.56
CA LEU A 1123 -1.89 33.42 -22.57
C LEU A 1123 -1.88 32.12 -23.41
N LEU A 1124 -2.63 31.09 -22.99
CA LEU A 1124 -2.76 29.79 -23.67
C LEU A 1124 -4.07 29.64 -24.46
N VAL A 1125 -5.05 30.53 -24.25
CA VAL A 1125 -6.23 30.75 -25.11
C VAL A 1125 -5.97 32.03 -25.90
#